data_AF-A0A5R8Y1Z6-F1
#
_entry.id   AF-A0A5R8Y1Z6-F1
#
_cell.length_a   1.000
_cell.length_b   1.000
_cell.length_c   1.000
_cell.angle_alpha   90.00
_cell.angle_beta   90.00
_cell.angle_gamma   90.00
#
_symmetry.space_group_name_H-M   'P 1'
#
loop_
_entity.id
_entity.type
_entity.pdbx_description
1 polymer ?
#
loop_
_entity_poly.entity_id
_entity_poly.type
_entity_poly.pdbx_seq_one_letter_code
_entity_poly.pdbx_strand_id
1 'polypeptide(L)'
;MDIKLSKITAAFLIAQISLLADNTQLEDLEVVSSAFDTQVKSVSSKQLEEQQASDVKDILKSLPSVIVDGNARYGQRVYVRGLEDKYGNITVDGAKLGGQLFHHSGDQTIDASLLKITSVELGPNSALSGSGVINSSFVYETKDPSDFLKEGEKLGGKVTLGYQSGYERKSGTVAVFGKINEKIEFVGIGTIAEDGTLHLGNGDKINSKESKLESGLAKLVFKPNDYNTFKLSFNKYKDGGNRQLTGEKIGTDLNDNDYNSISRDTLTLKYNYTPDSELINFEAKVYTNKQYLTREATTGTDTTSGLTYTEPQREYINSSMGYDFRNSSLMGIHKITYGTDYTHEKQEIEADSLRVYSDSSTLDLNFDGGETKDYGLYLEDEMAFDKLTLTLGARYDHYKLGGIYSGVFNHLSPKMKVKYQATDKLTLKAGYGHIFKGPALSETMLLSSTAVQSSDTKAQIGNNFELGFDYSLTNALNADDSIFGFNIYRYNVDNYSTLTRNSALESQSDVVIWGTETMFSYTKGKLGFNASHTYTDGSQKDLATGINYDPQTAKIHVFKVGANYKLTNEFKVNYSAEYVPGNSWLNYSSRSGLVTKYDRKTYSVHDINFTYNPNSMKNTTFNFGIGNIFDKSYVRHSAFLAQSSTTDKSYEVGRNFKFQISYRF
;
A
#
# COMPACT_ATOMS: atom_id res chain seq x y z
N MET A 1 1.16 -55.41 11.45
CA MET A 1 -0.09 -55.71 10.73
C MET A 1 0.01 -54.99 9.40
N ASP A 2 0.52 -55.71 8.40
CA ASP A 2 0.77 -55.17 7.06
C ASP A 2 -0.53 -55.10 6.28
N ILE A 3 -0.91 -53.91 5.83
CA ILE A 3 -2.02 -53.73 4.87
C ILE A 3 -1.42 -53.22 3.56
N LYS A 4 -1.33 -54.13 2.59
CA LYS A 4 -1.04 -53.82 1.19
C LYS A 4 -2.28 -53.17 0.57
N LEU A 5 -2.21 -51.88 0.23
CA LEU A 5 -3.23 -51.22 -0.60
C LEU A 5 -2.95 -51.52 -2.09
N SER A 6 -3.94 -52.13 -2.75
CA SER A 6 -3.89 -52.60 -4.14
C SER A 6 -3.91 -51.45 -5.16
N LYS A 7 -3.00 -51.50 -6.15
CA LYS A 7 -2.84 -50.55 -7.27
C LYS A 7 -3.91 -50.62 -8.38
N ILE A 8 -5.15 -51.04 -8.10
CA ILE A 8 -6.16 -51.26 -9.17
C ILE A 8 -7.36 -50.31 -9.09
N THR A 9 -7.55 -49.57 -8.00
CA THR A 9 -8.69 -48.63 -7.86
C THR A 9 -8.44 -47.23 -8.47
N ALA A 10 -7.20 -46.88 -8.81
CA ALA A 10 -6.87 -45.57 -9.40
C ALA A 10 -7.13 -45.50 -10.91
N ALA A 11 -7.21 -46.62 -11.62
CA ALA A 11 -7.39 -46.64 -13.07
C ALA A 11 -8.85 -46.48 -13.53
N PHE A 12 -9.83 -46.80 -12.68
CA PHE A 12 -11.25 -46.69 -13.02
C PHE A 12 -11.88 -45.32 -12.70
N LEU A 13 -11.25 -44.47 -11.89
CA LEU A 13 -11.69 -43.08 -11.69
C LEU A 13 -11.20 -42.13 -12.81
N ILE A 14 -10.13 -42.49 -13.53
CA ILE A 14 -9.55 -41.64 -14.58
C ILE A 14 -10.35 -41.74 -15.89
N ALA A 15 -11.07 -42.83 -16.12
CA ALA A 15 -11.80 -43.06 -17.39
C ALA A 15 -13.20 -42.39 -17.44
N GLN A 16 -13.76 -41.92 -16.32
CA GLN A 16 -15.07 -41.23 -16.32
C GLN A 16 -14.98 -39.70 -16.30
N ILE A 17 -13.80 -39.13 -16.04
CA ILE A 17 -13.60 -37.67 -16.02
C ILE A 17 -13.43 -37.11 -17.45
N SER A 18 -13.11 -37.95 -18.43
CA SER A 18 -12.91 -37.55 -19.83
C SER A 18 -14.20 -37.30 -20.64
N LEU A 19 -15.39 -37.48 -20.05
CA LEU A 19 -16.68 -37.37 -20.77
C LEU A 19 -17.50 -36.12 -20.42
N LEU A 20 -16.94 -35.17 -19.65
CA LEU A 20 -17.63 -33.92 -19.26
C LEU A 20 -16.86 -32.64 -19.65
N ALA A 21 -15.74 -32.77 -20.37
CA ALA A 21 -14.96 -31.63 -20.85
C ALA A 21 -15.44 -31.23 -22.25
N ASP A 22 -16.62 -30.60 -22.34
CA ASP A 22 -17.05 -29.90 -23.55
C ASP A 22 -17.51 -28.49 -23.17
N ASN A 23 -16.83 -27.50 -23.77
CA ASN A 23 -17.11 -26.06 -23.75
C ASN A 23 -17.06 -25.31 -22.41
N THR A 24 -15.85 -24.96 -21.99
CA THR A 24 -15.57 -23.68 -21.32
C THR A 24 -14.32 -23.07 -21.95
N GLN A 25 -14.52 -22.23 -22.97
CA GLN A 25 -13.48 -21.27 -23.37
C GLN A 25 -13.33 -20.27 -22.24
N LEU A 26 -12.17 -20.29 -21.58
CA LEU A 26 -11.77 -19.31 -20.58
C LEU A 26 -11.36 -18.04 -21.32
N GLU A 27 -12.29 -17.08 -21.45
CA GLU A 27 -11.96 -15.70 -21.79
C GLU A 27 -10.96 -15.12 -20.77
N ASP A 28 -10.10 -14.25 -21.28
CA ASP A 28 -8.94 -13.63 -20.64
C ASP A 28 -9.00 -13.58 -19.11
N LEU A 29 -8.11 -14.37 -18.53
CA LEU A 29 -7.94 -14.60 -17.11
C LEU A 29 -7.25 -13.39 -16.46
N GLU A 30 -7.96 -12.26 -16.35
CA GLU A 30 -7.69 -11.29 -15.30
C GLU A 30 -7.75 -12.04 -13.96
N VAL A 31 -6.74 -11.80 -13.13
CA VAL A 31 -6.56 -12.35 -11.78
C VAL A 31 -7.91 -12.55 -11.10
N VAL A 32 -8.16 -13.77 -10.66
CA VAL A 32 -9.38 -14.28 -10.03
C VAL A 32 -9.79 -13.37 -8.88
N SER A 33 -10.54 -12.35 -9.27
CA SER A 33 -11.14 -11.33 -8.46
C SER A 33 -12.52 -11.23 -9.05
N SER A 34 -13.54 -11.54 -8.25
CA SER A 34 -14.91 -11.24 -8.68
C SER A 34 -14.98 -9.74 -9.05
N ALA A 35 -15.92 -9.33 -9.91
CA ALA A 35 -16.14 -7.90 -10.18
C ALA A 35 -16.27 -7.07 -8.88
N PHE A 36 -16.75 -7.71 -7.81
CA PHE A 36 -16.74 -7.18 -6.45
C PHE A 36 -15.34 -7.00 -5.87
N ASP A 37 -14.46 -8.01 -5.91
CA ASP A 37 -13.06 -7.87 -5.49
C ASP A 37 -12.35 -6.76 -6.27
N THR A 38 -12.57 -6.65 -7.59
CA THR A 38 -11.99 -5.56 -8.39
C THR A 38 -12.49 -4.19 -7.94
N GLN A 39 -13.79 -4.03 -7.67
CA GLN A 39 -14.37 -2.78 -7.15
C GLN A 39 -13.92 -2.43 -5.72
N VAL A 40 -13.63 -3.45 -4.91
CA VAL A 40 -13.33 -3.32 -3.47
C VAL A 40 -11.85 -3.18 -3.20
N LYS A 41 -11.00 -3.83 -4.00
CA LYS A 41 -9.57 -3.94 -3.74
C LYS A 41 -8.73 -3.13 -4.69
N SER A 42 -9.31 -2.44 -5.69
CA SER A 42 -8.53 -1.68 -6.66
C SER A 42 -9.04 -0.28 -6.95
N VAL A 43 -8.13 0.58 -7.41
CA VAL A 43 -8.40 1.95 -7.85
C VAL A 43 -7.68 2.20 -9.17
N SER A 44 -8.44 2.58 -10.19
CA SER A 44 -7.94 2.86 -11.54
C SER A 44 -7.46 4.32 -11.70
N SER A 45 -6.60 4.56 -12.71
CA SER A 45 -6.11 5.88 -13.08
C SER A 45 -7.24 6.88 -13.36
N LYS A 46 -8.33 6.43 -13.99
CA LYS A 46 -9.51 7.26 -14.23
C LYS A 46 -10.16 7.71 -12.92
N GLN A 47 -10.30 6.81 -11.94
CA GLN A 47 -10.82 7.18 -10.62
C GLN A 47 -9.90 8.15 -9.91
N LEU A 48 -8.57 7.94 -9.98
CA LEU A 48 -7.58 8.86 -9.41
C LEU A 48 -7.67 10.26 -10.03
N GLU A 49 -7.82 10.36 -11.36
CA GLU A 49 -7.97 11.64 -12.07
C GLU A 49 -9.29 12.34 -11.70
N GLU A 50 -10.42 11.61 -11.67
CA GLU A 50 -11.74 12.17 -11.29
C GLU A 50 -11.79 12.63 -9.82
N GLN A 51 -11.00 12.01 -8.94
CA GLN A 51 -10.87 12.40 -7.52
C GLN A 51 -9.81 13.50 -7.29
N GLN A 52 -9.09 13.90 -8.34
CA GLN A 52 -7.97 14.84 -8.26
C GLN A 52 -6.94 14.35 -7.23
N ALA A 53 -6.63 13.05 -7.28
CA ALA A 53 -5.77 12.39 -6.31
C ALA A 53 -4.34 12.94 -6.37
N SER A 54 -3.79 13.27 -5.21
CA SER A 54 -2.53 14.00 -5.13
C SER A 54 -1.49 13.37 -4.19
N ASP A 55 -1.89 12.42 -3.34
CA ASP A 55 -1.03 11.69 -2.41
C ASP A 55 -1.66 10.33 -2.04
N VAL A 56 -0.98 9.56 -1.18
CA VAL A 56 -1.39 8.20 -0.80
C VAL A 56 -2.76 8.17 -0.12
N LYS A 57 -3.09 9.22 0.66
CA LYS A 57 -4.42 9.36 1.25
C LYS A 57 -5.50 9.45 0.20
N ASP A 58 -5.32 10.29 -0.83
CA ASP A 58 -6.28 10.36 -1.93
C ASP A 58 -6.34 9.03 -2.71
N ILE A 59 -5.19 8.38 -2.98
CA ILE A 59 -5.13 7.11 -3.74
C ILE A 59 -5.95 6.01 -3.07
N LEU A 60 -5.81 5.85 -1.76
CA LEU A 60 -6.40 4.74 -1.01
C LEU A 60 -7.74 5.11 -0.38
N LYS A 61 -8.22 6.35 -0.56
CA LYS A 61 -9.39 6.89 0.11
C LYS A 61 -10.65 6.03 -0.07
N SER A 62 -10.89 5.60 -1.31
CA SER A 62 -12.07 4.81 -1.66
C SER A 62 -11.98 3.36 -1.23
N LEU A 63 -10.78 2.86 -0.90
CA LEU A 63 -10.63 1.48 -0.50
C LEU A 63 -11.25 1.26 0.90
N PRO A 64 -12.09 0.23 1.05
CA PRO A 64 -12.56 -0.20 2.34
C PRO A 64 -11.44 -0.79 3.17
N SER A 65 -11.59 -0.73 4.49
CA SER A 65 -10.64 -1.33 5.44
C SER A 65 -9.21 -0.77 5.40
N VAL A 66 -9.01 0.28 4.60
CA VAL A 66 -7.80 1.10 4.53
C VAL A 66 -8.09 2.48 5.14
N ILE A 67 -7.25 2.85 6.09
CA ILE A 67 -7.25 4.17 6.74
C ILE A 67 -5.89 4.80 6.46
N VAL A 68 -5.87 6.07 6.03
CA VAL A 68 -4.63 6.82 5.86
C VAL A 68 -4.68 8.05 6.77
N ASP A 69 -3.77 8.08 7.74
CA ASP A 69 -3.62 9.19 8.68
C ASP A 69 -2.54 10.16 8.25
N GLY A 70 -2.61 11.40 8.71
CA GLY A 70 -1.51 12.36 8.63
C GLY A 70 -1.82 13.48 7.63
N ASN A 71 -1.71 14.72 8.08
CA ASN A 71 -2.13 15.90 7.32
C ASN A 71 -1.09 16.45 6.34
N ALA A 72 0.08 15.83 6.22
CA ALA A 72 1.11 16.20 5.26
C ALA A 72 1.63 14.95 4.54
N ARG A 73 1.99 15.09 3.26
CA ARG A 73 2.35 13.98 2.35
C ARG A 73 3.34 12.98 2.97
N TYR A 74 4.48 13.48 3.47
CA TYR A 74 5.53 12.66 4.07
C TYR A 74 5.18 12.04 5.43
N GLY A 75 4.13 12.52 6.10
CA GLY A 75 3.66 12.00 7.38
C GLY A 75 2.52 10.98 7.24
N GLN A 76 2.15 10.60 6.00
CA GLN A 76 0.99 9.75 5.77
C GLN A 76 1.24 8.30 6.15
N ARG A 77 0.47 7.75 7.10
CA ARG A 77 0.60 6.36 7.57
C ARG A 77 -0.64 5.57 7.17
N VAL A 78 -0.44 4.42 6.53
CA VAL A 78 -1.52 3.58 6.02
C VAL A 78 -1.75 2.42 6.99
N TYR A 79 -3.00 2.20 7.36
CA TYR A 79 -3.42 1.09 8.20
C TYR A 79 -4.40 0.21 7.45
N VAL A 80 -4.16 -1.11 7.50
CA VAL A 80 -5.04 -2.13 6.95
C VAL A 80 -5.37 -3.14 8.03
N ARG A 81 -6.67 -3.38 8.24
CA ARG A 81 -7.18 -4.32 9.25
C ARG A 81 -6.48 -4.17 10.61
N GLY A 82 -6.15 -2.93 11.02
CA GLY A 82 -5.59 -2.60 12.33
C GLY A 82 -4.07 -2.53 12.46
N LEU A 83 -3.30 -2.97 11.46
CA LEU A 83 -1.84 -2.82 11.46
C LEU A 83 -1.38 -1.87 10.36
N GLU A 84 -0.23 -1.24 10.55
CA GLU A 84 0.40 -0.39 9.54
C GLU A 84 0.88 -1.19 8.32
N ASP A 85 0.99 -0.51 7.18
CA ASP A 85 1.47 -1.04 5.91
C ASP A 85 2.91 -1.61 5.93
N LYS A 86 3.77 -1.21 6.88
CA LYS A 86 5.09 -1.83 7.09
C LYS A 86 5.04 -3.32 7.48
N TYR A 87 3.89 -3.80 7.94
CA TYR A 87 3.62 -5.22 8.19
C TYR A 87 3.03 -5.94 6.97
N GLY A 88 2.87 -5.23 5.87
CA GLY A 88 2.52 -5.77 4.57
C GLY A 88 3.70 -5.74 3.60
N ASN A 89 3.39 -6.01 2.33
CA ASN A 89 4.29 -5.76 1.21
C ASN A 89 3.76 -4.57 0.41
N ILE A 90 4.65 -3.69 -0.05
CA ILE A 90 4.32 -2.61 -0.98
C ILE A 90 5.19 -2.79 -2.20
N THR A 91 4.59 -2.79 -3.39
CA THR A 91 5.32 -2.96 -4.65
C THR A 91 4.95 -1.88 -5.65
N VAL A 92 5.95 -1.39 -6.40
CA VAL A 92 5.75 -0.52 -7.57
C VAL A 92 6.33 -1.21 -8.79
N ASP A 93 5.49 -1.56 -9.77
CA ASP A 93 5.85 -2.40 -10.92
C ASP A 93 6.54 -3.73 -10.50
N GLY A 94 6.18 -4.25 -9.33
CA GLY A 94 6.77 -5.46 -8.74
C GLY A 94 8.05 -5.23 -7.92
N ALA A 95 8.64 -4.04 -7.93
CA ALA A 95 9.76 -3.71 -7.05
C ALA A 95 9.26 -3.50 -5.62
N LYS A 96 9.78 -4.29 -4.67
CA LYS A 96 9.43 -4.17 -3.26
C LYS A 96 9.98 -2.88 -2.68
N LEU A 97 9.12 -2.11 -2.02
CA LEU A 97 9.53 -1.02 -1.13
C LEU A 97 9.80 -1.66 0.24
N GLY A 98 11.08 -1.72 0.59
CA GLY A 98 11.56 -2.27 1.86
C GLY A 98 12.07 -1.18 2.80
N GLY A 99 12.19 -1.55 4.08
CA GLY A 99 12.72 -0.71 5.16
C GLY A 99 11.80 0.43 5.59
N GLN A 100 11.94 0.83 6.86
CA GLN A 100 11.38 2.07 7.39
C GLN A 100 12.52 3.08 7.54
N LEU A 101 12.45 4.22 6.84
CA LEU A 101 13.48 5.25 6.98
C LEU A 101 13.39 5.94 8.34
N PHE A 102 12.18 6.29 8.77
CA PHE A 102 11.92 6.97 10.04
C PHE A 102 10.51 6.68 10.56
N HIS A 103 10.36 6.38 11.86
CA HIS A 103 9.08 6.05 12.49
C HIS A 103 8.06 7.20 12.54
N HIS A 104 8.55 8.42 12.35
CA HIS A 104 7.76 9.65 12.31
C HIS A 104 7.52 10.14 10.85
N SER A 105 7.66 9.23 9.87
CA SER A 105 7.26 9.44 8.47
C SER A 105 6.42 8.28 7.95
N GLY A 106 5.76 8.50 6.82
CA GLY A 106 5.09 7.46 6.04
C GLY A 106 6.09 6.61 5.24
N ASP A 107 5.69 5.37 4.95
CA ASP A 107 6.54 4.40 4.24
C ASP A 107 6.27 4.37 2.72
N GLN A 108 5.16 4.95 2.24
CA GLN A 108 4.74 4.90 0.83
C GLN A 108 5.13 6.14 0.03
N THR A 109 6.24 6.05 -0.71
CA THR A 109 6.80 7.09 -1.58
C THR A 109 6.19 7.10 -2.99
N ILE A 110 4.89 7.40 -3.10
CA ILE A 110 4.12 7.19 -4.35
C ILE A 110 3.49 8.49 -4.87
N ASP A 111 3.61 8.71 -6.17
CA ASP A 111 2.93 9.79 -6.90
C ASP A 111 1.77 9.22 -7.72
N ALA A 112 0.55 9.67 -7.41
CA ALA A 112 -0.69 9.26 -8.07
C ALA A 112 -0.67 9.52 -9.59
N SER A 113 0.05 10.55 -10.05
CA SER A 113 0.10 10.91 -11.47
C SER A 113 0.77 9.84 -12.33
N LEU A 114 1.63 9.01 -11.74
CA LEU A 114 2.35 7.93 -12.43
C LEU A 114 1.54 6.64 -12.51
N LEU A 115 0.47 6.50 -11.71
CA LEU A 115 -0.23 5.23 -11.52
C LEU A 115 -1.27 4.95 -12.61
N LYS A 116 -1.32 3.69 -13.03
CA LYS A 116 -2.40 3.07 -13.82
C LYS A 116 -3.44 2.46 -12.91
N ILE A 117 -3.00 1.68 -11.94
CA ILE A 117 -3.86 0.98 -11.01
C ILE A 117 -3.13 0.80 -9.68
N THR A 118 -3.90 0.85 -8.60
CA THR A 118 -3.49 0.39 -7.28
C THR A 118 -4.40 -0.75 -6.89
N SER A 119 -3.84 -1.83 -6.32
CA SER A 119 -4.64 -2.87 -5.70
C SER A 119 -4.11 -3.27 -4.32
N VAL A 120 -5.01 -3.74 -3.46
CA VAL A 120 -4.70 -4.18 -2.11
C VAL A 120 -5.28 -5.57 -1.88
N GLU A 121 -4.39 -6.55 -1.71
CA GLU A 121 -4.77 -7.84 -1.18
C GLU A 121 -4.87 -7.75 0.34
N LEU A 122 -6.04 -8.08 0.89
CA LEU A 122 -6.31 -8.05 2.32
C LEU A 122 -5.96 -9.39 2.95
N GLY A 123 -5.13 -9.36 3.99
CA GLY A 123 -4.65 -10.54 4.68
C GLY A 123 -3.60 -11.35 3.90
N PRO A 124 -2.98 -12.35 4.55
CA PRO A 124 -1.91 -13.16 3.98
C PRO A 124 -2.45 -14.49 3.44
N ASN A 125 -3.45 -14.47 2.56
CA ASN A 125 -4.18 -15.68 2.11
C ASN A 125 -3.68 -16.27 0.78
N SER A 126 -2.70 -15.65 0.14
CA SER A 126 -2.11 -16.10 -1.12
C SER A 126 -0.63 -16.43 -0.92
N ALA A 127 -0.15 -17.44 -1.64
CA ALA A 127 1.28 -17.77 -1.67
C ALA A 127 2.06 -16.80 -2.61
N LEU A 128 1.34 -16.06 -3.45
CA LEU A 128 1.87 -15.20 -4.51
C LEU A 128 2.17 -13.77 -4.06
N SER A 129 1.75 -13.38 -2.84
CA SER A 129 1.91 -12.02 -2.29
C SER A 129 3.34 -11.74 -1.76
N GLY A 130 4.22 -12.73 -1.83
CA GLY A 130 5.60 -12.66 -1.33
C GLY A 130 5.73 -12.88 0.18
N SER A 131 6.97 -12.98 0.64
CA SER A 131 7.31 -13.12 2.07
C SER A 131 7.00 -11.85 2.86
N GLY A 132 6.70 -12.03 4.15
CA GLY A 132 6.60 -10.93 5.12
C GLY A 132 5.25 -10.20 5.17
N VAL A 133 4.22 -10.75 4.53
CA VAL A 133 2.85 -10.23 4.58
C VAL A 133 2.15 -10.71 5.86
N ILE A 134 1.76 -9.77 6.71
CA ILE A 134 0.93 -10.00 7.89
C ILE A 134 -0.50 -9.51 7.64
N ASN A 135 -0.66 -8.25 7.23
CA ASN A 135 -1.98 -7.60 7.10
C ASN A 135 -2.44 -7.39 5.65
N SER A 136 -1.54 -7.06 4.72
CA SER A 136 -1.92 -6.75 3.34
C SER A 136 -0.76 -6.73 2.34
N SER A 137 -1.06 -6.79 1.05
CA SER A 137 -0.11 -6.52 -0.03
C SER A 137 -0.65 -5.41 -0.93
N PHE A 138 0.10 -4.32 -1.07
CA PHE A 138 -0.18 -3.22 -1.99
C PHE A 138 0.59 -3.42 -3.30
N VAL A 139 -0.14 -3.39 -4.40
CA VAL A 139 0.41 -3.50 -5.76
C VAL A 139 0.08 -2.24 -6.53
N TYR A 140 1.11 -1.44 -6.79
CA TYR A 140 1.05 -0.24 -7.59
C TYR A 140 1.63 -0.51 -8.97
N GLU A 141 0.88 -0.21 -10.02
CA GLU A 141 1.36 -0.30 -11.39
C GLU A 141 1.42 1.08 -12.01
N THR A 142 2.53 1.39 -12.67
CA THR A 142 2.72 2.66 -13.37
C THR A 142 2.13 2.61 -14.78
N LYS A 143 1.74 3.77 -15.31
CA LYS A 143 1.14 3.90 -16.65
C LYS A 143 2.05 3.36 -17.75
N ASP A 144 1.44 2.72 -18.74
CA ASP A 144 2.05 2.25 -19.97
C ASP A 144 1.70 3.20 -21.14
N PRO A 145 2.43 3.16 -22.26
CA PRO A 145 2.10 3.97 -23.44
C PRO A 145 0.67 3.76 -23.95
N SER A 146 0.16 2.53 -23.85
CA SER A 146 -1.21 2.16 -24.24
C SER A 146 -2.30 2.80 -23.38
N ASP A 147 -1.97 3.28 -22.17
CA ASP A 147 -2.94 3.99 -21.32
C ASP A 147 -3.21 5.42 -21.83
N PHE A 148 -2.40 5.91 -22.77
CA PHE A 148 -2.52 7.24 -23.34
C PHE A 148 -2.84 7.27 -24.84
N LEU A 149 -2.27 6.33 -25.60
CA LEU A 149 -2.42 6.27 -27.05
C LEU A 149 -3.84 5.83 -27.43
N LYS A 150 -4.52 6.63 -28.26
CA LYS A 150 -5.75 6.21 -28.91
C LYS A 150 -5.43 5.38 -30.15
N GLU A 151 -6.45 4.70 -30.67
CA GLU A 151 -6.35 3.94 -31.91
C GLU A 151 -5.80 4.80 -33.06
N GLY A 152 -4.75 4.30 -33.72
CA GLY A 152 -4.07 4.98 -34.82
C GLY A 152 -3.04 6.06 -34.42
N GLU A 153 -2.97 6.46 -33.15
CA GLU A 153 -1.98 7.46 -32.72
C GLU A 153 -0.58 6.85 -32.55
N LYS A 154 0.45 7.60 -32.98
CA LYS A 154 1.86 7.21 -32.89
C LYS A 154 2.65 8.00 -31.86
N LEU A 155 2.22 9.21 -31.54
CA LEU A 155 2.87 10.12 -30.60
C LEU A 155 1.81 11.04 -30.02
N GLY A 156 1.92 11.37 -28.74
CA GLY A 156 1.06 12.35 -28.09
C GLY A 156 1.68 12.91 -26.83
N GLY A 157 1.04 13.95 -26.31
CA GLY A 157 1.39 14.57 -25.04
C GLY A 157 0.17 14.77 -24.14
N LYS A 158 0.39 14.86 -22.82
CA LYS A 158 -0.62 15.28 -21.85
C LYS A 158 0.00 16.27 -20.89
N VAL A 159 -0.66 17.42 -20.70
CA VAL A 159 -0.31 18.39 -19.66
C VAL A 159 -1.46 18.46 -18.68
N THR A 160 -1.15 18.48 -17.40
CA THR A 160 -2.12 18.62 -16.32
C THR A 160 -1.63 19.66 -15.32
N LEU A 161 -2.48 20.63 -14.99
CA LEU A 161 -2.21 21.65 -13.99
C LEU A 161 -3.25 21.53 -12.87
N GLY A 162 -2.84 21.68 -11.62
CA GLY A 162 -3.73 21.55 -10.48
C GLY A 162 -3.43 22.54 -9.36
N TYR A 163 -4.48 22.94 -8.64
CA TYR A 163 -4.41 23.78 -7.45
C TYR A 163 -5.31 23.21 -6.34
N GLN A 164 -4.85 23.25 -5.09
CA GLN A 164 -5.65 22.90 -3.92
C GLN A 164 -5.52 23.96 -2.83
N SER A 165 -6.64 24.51 -2.35
CA SER A 165 -6.62 25.61 -1.38
C SER A 165 -6.18 25.18 0.01
N GLY A 166 -6.56 23.98 0.46
CA GLY A 166 -6.31 23.51 1.83
C GLY A 166 -4.83 23.25 2.13
N TYR A 167 -4.02 23.07 1.10
CA TYR A 167 -2.57 22.85 1.18
C TYR A 167 -1.77 23.97 0.48
N GLU A 168 -2.45 24.96 -0.10
CA GLU A 168 -1.90 25.89 -1.10
C GLU A 168 -1.13 25.20 -2.24
N ARG A 169 -1.46 23.93 -2.49
CA ARG A 169 -0.72 23.02 -3.39
C ARG A 169 -0.88 23.48 -4.83
N LYS A 170 0.23 23.76 -5.49
CA LYS A 170 0.30 23.97 -6.96
C LYS A 170 0.97 22.76 -7.57
N SER A 171 0.43 22.24 -8.66
CA SER A 171 0.96 21.03 -9.31
C SER A 171 0.94 21.14 -10.82
N GLY A 172 1.94 20.56 -11.46
CA GLY A 172 2.07 20.43 -12.91
C GLY A 172 2.64 19.07 -13.27
N THR A 173 1.95 18.35 -14.17
CA THR A 173 2.38 17.07 -14.73
C THR A 173 2.45 17.17 -16.24
N VAL A 174 3.54 16.68 -16.83
CA VAL A 174 3.72 16.55 -18.27
C VAL A 174 4.01 15.10 -18.60
N ALA A 175 3.33 14.56 -19.62
CA ALA A 175 3.59 13.24 -20.17
C ALA A 175 3.83 13.33 -21.68
N VAL A 176 4.77 12.54 -22.18
CA VAL A 176 5.06 12.32 -23.61
C VAL A 176 5.09 10.82 -23.84
N PHE A 177 4.34 10.33 -24.83
CA PHE A 177 4.19 8.90 -25.08
C PHE A 177 4.06 8.62 -26.57
N GLY A 178 4.53 7.46 -27.01
CA GLY A 178 4.49 7.12 -28.43
C GLY A 178 5.02 5.74 -28.77
N LYS A 179 4.97 5.44 -30.07
CA LYS A 179 5.54 4.25 -30.71
C LYS A 179 6.72 4.70 -31.57
N ILE A 180 7.90 4.18 -31.31
CA ILE A 180 9.08 4.39 -32.16
C ILE A 180 8.92 3.59 -33.45
N ASN A 181 8.44 2.36 -33.33
CA ASN A 181 8.05 1.47 -34.42
C ASN A 181 7.03 0.45 -33.89
N GLU A 182 6.65 -0.55 -34.69
CA GLU A 182 5.67 -1.58 -34.29
C GLU A 182 6.08 -2.42 -33.08
N LYS A 183 7.38 -2.44 -32.73
CA LYS A 183 7.93 -3.26 -31.66
C LYS A 183 8.31 -2.46 -30.42
N ILE A 184 8.51 -1.14 -30.51
CA ILE A 184 9.03 -0.33 -29.41
C ILE A 184 8.09 0.85 -29.12
N GLU A 185 7.61 0.91 -27.89
CA GLU A 185 6.74 1.95 -27.36
C GLU A 185 7.42 2.62 -26.15
N PHE A 186 7.11 3.89 -25.89
CA PHE A 186 7.71 4.64 -24.77
C PHE A 186 6.71 5.57 -24.10
N VAL A 187 6.96 5.85 -22.83
CA VAL A 187 6.30 6.92 -22.09
C VAL A 187 7.28 7.58 -21.12
N GLY A 188 7.27 8.91 -21.08
CA GLY A 188 7.92 9.73 -20.07
C GLY A 188 6.88 10.58 -19.35
N ILE A 189 6.91 10.63 -18.03
CA ILE A 189 6.05 11.46 -17.19
C ILE A 189 6.93 12.22 -16.20
N GLY A 190 6.66 13.50 -15.99
CA GLY A 190 7.30 14.32 -14.96
C GLY A 190 6.26 15.16 -14.23
N THR A 191 6.39 15.22 -12.91
CA THR A 191 5.46 15.93 -12.00
C THR A 191 6.25 16.79 -11.03
N ILE A 192 5.80 18.03 -10.86
CA ILE A 192 6.22 18.91 -9.77
C ILE A 192 4.97 19.32 -9.00
N ALA A 193 4.98 19.18 -7.68
CA ALA A 193 3.95 19.73 -6.81
C ALA A 193 4.57 20.42 -5.60
N GLU A 194 4.13 21.64 -5.32
CA GLU A 194 4.61 22.47 -4.20
C GLU A 194 3.45 22.77 -3.26
N ASP A 195 3.58 22.34 -2.01
CA ASP A 195 2.67 22.58 -0.90
C ASP A 195 3.14 23.81 -0.14
N GLY A 196 2.22 24.75 0.09
CA GLY A 196 2.45 25.93 0.92
C GLY A 196 1.81 25.76 2.30
N THR A 197 1.17 26.83 2.78
CA THR A 197 0.48 26.82 4.08
C THR A 197 -0.62 25.75 4.10
N LEU A 198 -0.58 24.86 5.09
CA LEU A 198 -1.66 23.93 5.39
C LEU A 198 -2.73 24.62 6.23
N HIS A 199 -3.97 24.60 5.78
CA HIS A 199 -5.13 25.22 6.44
C HIS A 199 -6.02 24.16 7.09
N LEU A 200 -6.23 24.28 8.40
CA LEU A 200 -6.98 23.32 9.20
C LEU A 200 -8.44 23.77 9.45
N GLY A 201 -9.34 22.82 9.69
CA GLY A 201 -10.76 23.12 9.90
C GLY A 201 -11.10 23.83 11.22
N ASN A 202 -10.10 24.07 12.09
CA ASN A 202 -10.23 24.92 13.28
C ASN A 202 -9.75 26.37 13.04
N GLY A 203 -9.28 26.69 11.83
CA GLY A 203 -8.74 28.00 11.47
C GLY A 203 -7.22 28.13 11.64
N ASP A 204 -6.55 27.12 12.21
CA ASP A 204 -5.09 27.13 12.36
C ASP A 204 -4.40 26.98 11.01
N LYS A 205 -3.20 27.54 10.94
CA LYS A 205 -2.30 27.48 9.78
C LYS A 205 -1.00 26.79 10.17
N ILE A 206 -0.48 25.95 9.29
CA ILE A 206 0.78 25.24 9.50
C ILE A 206 1.71 25.51 8.32
N ASN A 207 2.89 26.07 8.61
CA ASN A 207 3.95 26.35 7.64
C ASN A 207 5.13 25.39 7.78
N SER A 208 5.33 24.83 8.97
CA SER A 208 6.37 23.83 9.24
C SER A 208 6.19 22.47 8.53
N LYS A 209 5.22 22.33 7.61
CA LYS A 209 4.94 21.07 6.88
C LYS A 209 4.89 21.23 5.36
N GLU A 210 5.40 22.36 4.87
CA GLU A 210 5.56 22.61 3.43
C GLU A 210 6.37 21.51 2.75
N SER A 211 6.07 21.24 1.49
CA SER A 211 6.57 20.07 0.77
C SER A 211 6.72 20.36 -0.70
N LYS A 212 7.83 19.91 -1.30
CA LYS A 212 8.05 19.96 -2.75
C LYS A 212 8.30 18.55 -3.26
N LEU A 213 7.32 18.05 -4.02
CA LEU A 213 7.39 16.79 -4.75
C LEU A 213 7.98 17.03 -6.15
N GLU A 214 9.03 16.28 -6.47
CA GLU A 214 9.59 16.11 -7.81
C GLU A 214 9.56 14.61 -8.13
N SER A 215 8.80 14.23 -9.15
CA SER A 215 8.50 12.83 -9.45
C SER A 215 8.56 12.57 -10.95
N GLY A 216 8.98 11.39 -11.36
CA GLY A 216 9.12 11.05 -12.77
C GLY A 216 9.09 9.56 -13.08
N LEU A 217 8.73 9.26 -14.32
CA LEU A 217 8.70 7.93 -14.92
C LEU A 217 9.31 8.00 -16.32
N ALA A 218 10.22 7.08 -16.63
CA ALA A 218 10.64 6.79 -18.00
C ALA A 218 10.47 5.29 -18.23
N LYS A 219 9.67 4.92 -19.23
CA LYS A 219 9.37 3.51 -19.51
C LYS A 219 9.49 3.21 -21.00
N LEU A 220 10.15 2.09 -21.31
CA LEU A 220 10.23 1.50 -22.65
C LEU A 220 9.53 0.14 -22.64
N VAL A 221 8.70 -0.11 -23.64
CA VAL A 221 8.03 -1.39 -23.87
C VAL A 221 8.51 -1.95 -25.20
N PHE A 222 9.11 -3.14 -25.18
CA PHE A 222 9.63 -3.82 -26.36
C PHE A 222 8.90 -5.16 -26.58
N LYS A 223 8.24 -5.28 -27.73
CA LYS A 223 7.47 -6.43 -28.18
C LYS A 223 8.11 -7.00 -29.46
N PRO A 224 9.15 -7.86 -29.37
CA PRO A 224 9.84 -8.37 -30.55
C PRO A 224 8.96 -9.22 -31.48
N ASN A 225 7.94 -9.86 -30.90
CA ASN A 225 6.90 -10.69 -31.53
C ASN A 225 5.67 -10.73 -30.59
N ASP A 226 4.63 -11.47 -30.96
CA ASP A 226 3.36 -11.52 -30.24
C ASP A 226 3.42 -12.22 -28.87
N TYR A 227 4.45 -13.05 -28.64
CA TYR A 227 4.57 -13.85 -27.41
C TYR A 227 5.45 -13.20 -26.34
N ASN A 228 6.25 -12.19 -26.69
CA ASN A 228 7.31 -11.65 -25.84
C ASN A 228 7.08 -10.16 -25.60
N THR A 229 7.03 -9.74 -24.33
CA THR A 229 6.98 -8.33 -23.96
C THR A 229 8.03 -8.02 -22.88
N PHE A 230 8.91 -7.08 -23.15
CA PHE A 230 9.86 -6.53 -22.18
C PHE A 230 9.42 -5.12 -21.79
N LYS A 231 9.47 -4.78 -20.49
CA LYS A 231 9.23 -3.44 -19.97
C LYS A 231 10.41 -3.03 -19.11
N LEU A 232 11.12 -1.99 -19.50
CA LEU A 232 12.15 -1.33 -18.70
C LEU A 232 11.57 -0.03 -18.14
N SER A 233 11.55 0.12 -16.83
CA SER A 233 10.95 1.28 -16.15
C SER A 233 11.94 1.88 -15.16
N PHE A 234 12.14 3.19 -15.25
CA PHE A 234 12.85 3.98 -14.24
C PHE A 234 11.87 4.96 -13.61
N ASN A 235 11.77 4.94 -12.29
CA ASN A 235 10.90 5.78 -11.49
C ASN A 235 11.71 6.56 -10.47
N LYS A 236 11.42 7.86 -10.33
CA LYS A 236 12.02 8.73 -9.33
C LYS A 236 10.92 9.44 -8.54
N TYR A 237 11.11 9.53 -7.24
CA TYR A 237 10.28 10.28 -6.31
C TYR A 237 11.21 11.05 -5.36
N LYS A 238 10.96 12.34 -5.16
CA LYS A 238 11.64 13.15 -4.14
C LYS A 238 10.63 14.11 -3.55
N ASP A 239 10.41 14.03 -2.24
CA ASP A 239 9.54 14.94 -1.50
C ASP A 239 10.32 15.57 -0.36
N GLY A 240 10.58 16.89 -0.45
CA GLY A 240 11.39 17.59 0.54
C GLY A 240 11.04 19.06 0.73
N GLY A 241 11.61 19.66 1.76
CA GLY A 241 11.39 21.06 2.11
C GLY A 241 12.03 21.41 3.44
N ASN A 242 12.04 22.70 3.76
CA ASN A 242 12.36 23.25 5.08
C ASN A 242 11.16 23.01 6.00
N ARG A 243 11.09 21.81 6.55
CA ARG A 243 9.89 21.31 7.24
C ARG A 243 10.26 20.51 8.47
N GLN A 244 9.34 20.44 9.43
CA GLN A 244 9.45 19.61 10.60
C GLN A 244 9.75 18.17 10.22
N LEU A 245 10.77 17.58 10.83
CA LEU A 245 11.19 16.20 10.52
C LEU A 245 10.10 15.17 10.84
N THR A 246 9.29 15.40 11.88
CA THR A 246 8.23 14.48 12.33
C THR A 246 6.88 14.85 11.70
N GLY A 247 6.50 14.16 10.63
CA GLY A 247 5.33 14.54 9.81
C GLY A 247 3.97 14.25 10.45
N GLU A 248 3.90 13.31 11.37
CA GLU A 248 2.68 12.90 12.06
C GLU A 248 2.34 13.74 13.29
N LYS A 249 3.31 14.46 13.87
CA LYS A 249 3.09 15.37 15.02
C LYS A 249 2.34 16.63 14.63
N ILE A 250 1.91 17.42 15.61
CA ILE A 250 1.39 18.76 15.35
C ILE A 250 2.49 19.65 14.74
N GLY A 251 2.11 20.44 13.73
CA GLY A 251 2.97 21.45 13.13
C GLY A 251 2.69 22.83 13.71
N THR A 252 3.58 23.78 13.40
CA THR A 252 3.50 25.19 13.77
C THR A 252 3.31 26.08 12.54
N ASP A 253 2.91 27.32 12.78
CA ASP A 253 2.83 28.41 11.80
C ASP A 253 4.19 29.06 11.50
N LEU A 254 5.26 28.60 12.16
CA LEU A 254 6.64 29.04 11.94
C LEU A 254 7.33 28.15 10.90
N ASN A 255 8.19 28.75 10.09
CA ASN A 255 9.07 28.05 9.15
C ASN A 255 10.53 28.29 9.53
N ASP A 256 11.00 27.54 10.53
CA ASP A 256 12.35 27.59 11.10
C ASP A 256 13.05 26.22 11.08
N ASN A 257 12.58 25.31 10.23
CA ASN A 257 13.06 23.93 10.19
C ASN A 257 14.16 23.74 9.15
N ASP A 258 15.13 22.92 9.51
CA ASP A 258 16.14 22.45 8.59
C ASP A 258 15.52 21.59 7.46
N TYR A 259 16.08 21.70 6.27
CA TYR A 259 15.74 20.91 5.11
C TYR A 259 15.87 19.42 5.37
N ASN A 260 14.83 18.69 5.00
CA ASN A 260 14.86 17.25 4.84
C ASN A 260 14.06 16.82 3.63
N SER A 261 14.39 15.65 3.09
CA SER A 261 13.64 15.05 1.98
C SER A 261 13.59 13.53 2.08
N ILE A 262 12.47 12.95 1.65
CA ILE A 262 12.33 11.50 1.44
C ILE A 262 12.33 11.25 -0.06
N SER A 263 13.24 10.39 -0.51
CA SER A 263 13.46 10.10 -1.92
C SER A 263 13.43 8.60 -2.21
N ARG A 264 13.09 8.25 -3.44
CA ARG A 264 13.17 6.90 -3.99
C ARG A 264 13.59 6.94 -5.46
N ASP A 265 14.57 6.11 -5.79
CA ASP A 265 14.90 5.76 -7.18
C ASP A 265 14.66 4.26 -7.38
N THR A 266 13.89 3.89 -8.41
CA THR A 266 13.54 2.49 -8.71
C THR A 266 13.80 2.20 -10.19
N LEU A 267 14.48 1.09 -10.47
CA LEU A 267 14.65 0.54 -11.81
C LEU A 267 14.05 -0.87 -11.85
N THR A 268 13.17 -1.13 -12.80
CA THR A 268 12.56 -2.45 -13.00
C THR A 268 12.71 -2.93 -14.44
N LEU A 269 12.97 -4.23 -14.60
CA LEU A 269 12.86 -4.95 -15.84
C LEU A 269 11.82 -6.05 -15.67
N LYS A 270 10.74 -5.98 -16.44
CA LYS A 270 9.71 -7.02 -16.52
C LYS A 270 9.73 -7.68 -17.88
N TYR A 271 9.67 -9.00 -17.91
CA TYR A 271 9.57 -9.83 -19.10
C TYR A 271 8.35 -10.74 -18.97
N ASN A 272 7.46 -10.69 -19.96
CA ASN A 272 6.34 -11.59 -20.10
C ASN A 272 6.55 -12.47 -21.33
N TYR A 273 6.37 -13.78 -21.16
CA TYR A 273 6.35 -14.77 -22.23
C TYR A 273 5.04 -15.55 -22.18
N THR A 274 4.18 -15.28 -23.17
CA THR A 274 2.83 -15.83 -23.29
C THR A 274 2.68 -16.49 -24.67
N PRO A 275 3.30 -17.66 -24.89
CA PRO A 275 3.12 -18.42 -26.13
C PRO A 275 1.68 -18.96 -26.27
N ASP A 276 1.36 -19.51 -27.44
CA ASP A 276 0.12 -20.28 -27.66
C ASP A 276 0.18 -21.63 -26.93
N SER A 277 0.29 -21.60 -25.60
CA SER A 277 0.34 -22.77 -24.73
C SER A 277 -0.35 -22.47 -23.41
N GLU A 278 -1.32 -23.30 -23.06
CA GLU A 278 -1.98 -23.25 -21.74
C GLU A 278 -1.02 -23.53 -20.58
N LEU A 279 0.11 -24.20 -20.83
CA LEU A 279 1.06 -24.57 -19.79
C LEU A 279 2.07 -23.47 -19.44
N ILE A 280 2.23 -22.47 -20.31
CA ILE A 280 3.27 -21.44 -20.17
C ILE A 280 2.64 -20.05 -20.21
N ASN A 281 2.70 -19.40 -19.06
CA ASN A 281 2.49 -17.97 -18.92
C ASN A 281 3.55 -17.48 -17.93
N PHE A 282 4.72 -17.15 -18.47
CA PHE A 282 5.91 -16.86 -17.70
C PHE A 282 6.08 -15.36 -17.52
N GLU A 283 6.28 -14.93 -16.28
CA GLU A 283 6.61 -13.57 -15.91
C GLU A 283 7.91 -13.58 -15.12
N ALA A 284 8.86 -12.74 -15.55
CA ALA A 284 10.08 -12.46 -14.82
C ALA A 284 10.17 -10.97 -14.50
N LYS A 285 10.38 -10.64 -13.24
CA LYS A 285 10.62 -9.29 -12.74
C LYS A 285 11.99 -9.25 -12.07
N VAL A 286 12.77 -8.23 -12.36
CA VAL A 286 14.03 -7.93 -11.67
C VAL A 286 14.03 -6.44 -11.35
N TYR A 287 14.50 -6.07 -10.16
CA TYR A 287 14.49 -4.68 -9.74
C TYR A 287 15.67 -4.30 -8.86
N THR A 288 15.92 -2.99 -8.81
CA THR A 288 16.70 -2.32 -7.77
C THR A 288 15.94 -1.07 -7.32
N ASN A 289 16.04 -0.74 -6.04
CA ASN A 289 15.32 0.35 -5.41
C ASN A 289 16.17 0.95 -4.28
N LYS A 290 16.42 2.26 -4.32
CA LYS A 290 17.12 3.02 -3.26
C LYS A 290 16.12 4.00 -2.64
N GLN A 291 15.74 3.79 -1.39
CA GLN A 291 14.98 4.77 -0.60
C GLN A 291 15.94 5.50 0.33
N TYR A 292 15.80 6.81 0.46
CA TYR A 292 16.70 7.57 1.33
C TYR A 292 16.07 8.84 1.91
N LEU A 293 16.43 9.14 3.16
CA LEU A 293 16.10 10.39 3.84
C LEU A 293 17.36 11.26 3.84
N THR A 294 17.31 12.42 3.19
CA THR A 294 18.38 13.42 3.26
C THR A 294 18.09 14.41 4.38
N ARG A 295 19.10 14.71 5.21
CA ARG A 295 19.08 15.81 6.18
C ARG A 295 20.23 16.75 5.90
N GLU A 296 19.95 18.04 5.82
CA GLU A 296 21.01 19.03 5.59
C GLU A 296 21.98 19.14 6.78
N ALA A 297 23.00 19.99 6.62
CA ALA A 297 23.92 20.29 7.70
C ALA A 297 23.18 21.04 8.81
N THR A 298 23.31 20.58 10.05
CA THR A 298 22.60 21.14 11.20
C THR A 298 23.57 21.37 12.34
N THR A 299 23.22 22.27 13.26
CA THR A 299 23.98 22.45 14.50
C THR A 299 23.18 21.91 15.67
N GLY A 300 23.87 21.35 16.66
CA GLY A 300 23.25 20.79 17.84
C GLY A 300 24.11 20.98 19.07
N THR A 301 23.60 20.50 20.20
CA THR A 301 24.35 20.44 21.46
C THR A 301 24.29 19.02 21.96
N ASP A 302 25.44 18.43 22.21
CA ASP A 302 25.54 17.12 22.83
C ASP A 302 25.13 17.28 24.29
N THR A 303 24.05 16.60 24.66
CA THR A 303 23.48 16.69 26.01
C THR A 303 24.36 16.10 27.10
N THR A 304 25.33 15.25 26.75
CA THR A 304 26.25 14.59 27.68
C THR A 304 27.47 15.44 27.94
N SER A 305 28.11 15.94 26.88
CA SER A 305 29.33 16.76 26.99
C SER A 305 29.06 18.26 27.13
N GLY A 306 27.87 18.72 26.75
CA GLY A 306 27.51 20.14 26.64
C GLY A 306 28.16 20.85 25.45
N LEU A 307 28.96 20.14 24.64
CA LEU A 307 29.63 20.70 23.48
C LEU A 307 28.62 20.96 22.36
N THR A 308 28.75 22.09 21.69
CA THR A 308 28.04 22.29 20.43
C THR A 308 28.74 21.50 19.33
N TYR A 309 27.98 21.05 18.35
CA TYR A 309 28.53 20.35 17.20
C TYR A 309 27.89 20.81 15.90
N THR A 310 28.67 20.75 14.83
CA THR A 310 28.18 20.86 13.46
C THR A 310 28.12 19.46 12.86
N GLU A 311 26.92 19.11 12.47
CA GLU A 311 26.57 17.88 11.83
C GLU A 311 26.58 18.16 10.31
N PRO A 312 27.36 17.44 9.45
CA PRO A 312 27.40 17.66 7.99
C PRO A 312 26.28 16.93 7.25
N GLN A 313 25.80 17.36 6.07
CA GLN A 313 24.69 16.67 5.37
C GLN A 313 24.80 15.12 5.41
N ARG A 314 23.66 14.47 5.64
CA ARG A 314 23.55 13.00 5.75
C ARG A 314 22.46 12.45 4.85
N GLU A 315 22.67 11.24 4.36
CA GLU A 315 21.63 10.37 3.81
C GLU A 315 21.47 9.12 4.68
N TYR A 316 20.24 8.80 5.05
CA TYR A 316 19.86 7.54 5.67
C TYR A 316 19.23 6.66 4.60
N ILE A 317 19.91 5.61 4.18
CA ILE A 317 19.64 4.86 2.97
C ILE A 317 19.12 3.46 3.31
N ASN A 318 18.05 3.04 2.63
CA ASN A 318 17.64 1.65 2.55
C ASN A 318 17.58 1.23 1.07
N SER A 319 18.54 0.40 0.67
CA SER A 319 18.65 -0.15 -0.67
C SER A 319 18.05 -1.56 -0.73
N SER A 320 17.40 -1.90 -1.83
CA SER A 320 16.84 -3.22 -2.06
C SER A 320 16.99 -3.65 -3.51
N MET A 321 17.27 -4.93 -3.73
CA MET A 321 17.29 -5.54 -5.05
C MET A 321 16.68 -6.94 -4.99
N GLY A 322 16.10 -7.40 -6.10
CA GLY A 322 15.41 -8.67 -6.09
C GLY A 322 14.90 -9.12 -7.44
N TYR A 323 14.29 -10.30 -7.42
CA TYR A 323 13.57 -10.86 -8.56
C TYR A 323 12.30 -11.60 -8.12
N ASP A 324 11.37 -11.77 -9.05
CA ASP A 324 10.21 -12.66 -8.96
C ASP A 324 10.04 -13.33 -10.32
N PHE A 325 10.24 -14.65 -10.35
CA PHE A 325 10.05 -15.47 -11.54
C PHE A 325 8.90 -16.43 -11.29
N ARG A 326 7.87 -16.35 -12.13
CA ARG A 326 6.66 -17.15 -11.99
C ARG A 326 6.18 -17.68 -13.32
N ASN A 327 5.64 -18.89 -13.30
CA ASN A 327 4.87 -19.44 -14.40
C ASN A 327 3.45 -19.78 -13.90
N SER A 328 2.46 -19.60 -14.78
CA SER A 328 1.14 -20.17 -14.57
C SER A 328 0.83 -21.19 -15.67
N SER A 329 0.31 -22.34 -15.27
CA SER A 329 -0.11 -23.44 -16.14
C SER A 329 -1.58 -23.75 -15.93
N LEU A 330 -2.34 -23.83 -17.01
CA LEU A 330 -3.72 -24.31 -17.05
C LEU A 330 -3.72 -25.78 -17.46
N MET A 331 -4.35 -26.64 -16.65
CA MET A 331 -4.42 -28.09 -16.86
C MET A 331 -5.79 -28.63 -16.43
N GLY A 332 -6.74 -28.66 -17.36
CA GLY A 332 -8.12 -29.06 -17.06
C GLY A 332 -8.76 -28.10 -16.06
N ILE A 333 -9.10 -28.58 -14.87
CA ILE A 333 -9.69 -27.75 -13.80
C ILE A 333 -8.65 -26.95 -13.00
N HIS A 334 -7.37 -27.19 -13.21
CA HIS A 334 -6.27 -26.62 -12.42
C HIS A 334 -5.69 -25.38 -13.09
N LYS A 335 -5.48 -24.33 -12.31
CA LYS A 335 -4.60 -23.21 -12.61
C LYS A 335 -3.48 -23.22 -11.58
N ILE A 336 -2.32 -23.72 -11.99
CA ILE A 336 -1.16 -23.91 -11.12
C ILE A 336 -0.19 -22.76 -11.38
N THR A 337 0.01 -21.89 -10.38
CA THR A 337 1.03 -20.85 -10.39
C THR A 337 2.17 -21.24 -9.46
N TYR A 338 3.40 -21.24 -9.96
CA TYR A 338 4.58 -21.58 -9.18
C TYR A 338 5.74 -20.67 -9.56
N GLY A 339 6.65 -20.48 -8.61
CA GLY A 339 7.75 -19.56 -8.82
C GLY A 339 8.70 -19.46 -7.64
N THR A 340 9.66 -18.56 -7.83
CA THR A 340 10.64 -18.20 -6.82
C THR A 340 10.87 -16.71 -6.84
N ASP A 341 11.11 -16.14 -5.68
CA ASP A 341 11.47 -14.74 -5.51
C ASP A 341 12.65 -14.61 -4.55
N TYR A 342 13.33 -13.47 -4.68
CA TYR A 342 14.45 -13.11 -3.84
C TYR A 342 14.39 -11.62 -3.56
N THR A 343 14.65 -11.25 -2.31
CA THR A 343 14.88 -9.85 -1.93
C THR A 343 16.12 -9.76 -1.07
N HIS A 344 17.00 -8.82 -1.40
CA HIS A 344 18.07 -8.36 -0.53
C HIS A 344 17.82 -6.92 -0.14
N GLU A 345 17.83 -6.61 1.15
CA GLU A 345 17.75 -5.24 1.67
C GLU A 345 19.00 -4.92 2.49
N LYS A 346 19.51 -3.68 2.39
CA LYS A 346 20.65 -3.19 3.16
C LYS A 346 20.40 -1.75 3.61
N GLN A 347 20.78 -1.44 4.84
CA GLN A 347 20.70 -0.10 5.40
C GLN A 347 22.07 0.52 5.64
N GLU A 348 22.18 1.81 5.37
CA GLU A 348 23.41 2.58 5.47
C GLU A 348 23.11 4.02 5.94
N ILE A 349 24.09 4.65 6.60
CA ILE A 349 24.18 6.10 6.75
C ILE A 349 25.39 6.56 5.96
N GLU A 350 25.19 7.53 5.07
CA GLU A 350 26.26 8.24 4.37
C GLU A 350 26.28 9.69 4.85
N ALA A 351 27.45 10.22 5.19
CA ALA A 351 27.64 11.61 5.58
C ALA A 351 28.75 12.27 4.76
N ASP A 352 28.51 13.49 4.29
CA ASP A 352 29.42 14.20 3.38
C ASP A 352 30.76 14.62 4.03
N SER A 353 30.83 14.56 5.37
CA SER A 353 32.02 14.88 6.16
C SER A 353 31.91 14.29 7.58
N LEU A 354 32.89 14.61 8.43
CA LEU A 354 32.83 14.30 9.86
C LEU A 354 31.95 15.31 10.61
N ARG A 355 31.27 14.85 11.66
CA ARG A 355 30.75 15.77 12.70
C ARG A 355 31.93 16.44 13.38
N VAL A 356 31.83 17.74 13.64
CA VAL A 356 32.85 18.53 14.32
C VAL A 356 32.27 19.15 15.59
N TYR A 357 32.91 18.91 16.73
CA TYR A 357 32.53 19.50 18.01
C TYR A 357 33.24 20.84 18.24
N SER A 358 32.73 21.65 19.16
CA SER A 358 33.29 22.97 19.51
C SER A 358 34.71 22.90 20.08
N ASP A 359 35.14 21.75 20.57
CA ASP A 359 36.52 21.48 21.03
C ASP A 359 37.44 20.95 19.92
N SER A 360 36.96 20.97 18.66
CA SER A 360 37.63 20.45 17.46
C SER A 360 37.77 18.92 17.37
N SER A 361 37.19 18.16 18.30
CA SER A 361 37.07 16.71 18.12
C SER A 361 36.10 16.38 16.98
N THR A 362 36.26 15.20 16.37
CA THR A 362 35.45 14.77 15.24
C THR A 362 34.86 13.39 15.42
N LEU A 363 33.74 13.11 14.74
CA LEU A 363 33.08 11.82 14.71
C LEU A 363 32.65 11.47 13.28
N ASP A 364 33.01 10.29 12.82
CA ASP A 364 32.47 9.73 11.58
C ASP A 364 31.04 9.25 11.81
N LEU A 365 30.13 9.72 10.95
CA LEU A 365 28.71 9.36 11.00
C LEU A 365 28.35 8.29 9.97
N ASN A 366 29.28 7.92 9.07
CA ASN A 366 29.06 6.84 8.13
C ASN A 366 28.86 5.53 8.89
N PHE A 367 27.85 4.76 8.51
CA PHE A 367 27.50 3.54 9.23
C PHE A 367 26.86 2.50 8.32
N ASP A 368 27.47 1.32 8.22
CA ASP A 368 26.86 0.14 7.61
C ASP A 368 25.94 -0.55 8.63
N GLY A 369 24.64 -0.57 8.33
CA GLY A 369 23.61 -1.10 9.21
C GLY A 369 23.33 -2.59 9.01
N GLY A 370 22.05 -2.95 9.16
CA GLY A 370 21.60 -4.33 8.96
C GLY A 370 21.40 -4.66 7.49
N GLU A 371 21.49 -5.95 7.16
CA GLU A 371 21.04 -6.49 5.88
C GLU A 371 20.09 -7.67 6.08
N THR A 372 19.23 -7.89 5.07
CA THR A 372 18.35 -9.06 4.99
C THR A 372 18.51 -9.71 3.63
N LYS A 373 18.37 -11.04 3.59
CA LYS A 373 18.30 -11.84 2.36
C LYS A 373 17.17 -12.83 2.52
N ASP A 374 16.16 -12.72 1.67
CA ASP A 374 14.96 -13.56 1.73
C ASP A 374 14.79 -14.30 0.41
N TYR A 375 14.69 -15.63 0.49
CA TYR A 375 14.48 -16.51 -0.66
C TYR A 375 13.14 -17.23 -0.52
N GLY A 376 12.28 -17.06 -1.50
CA GLY A 376 10.97 -17.69 -1.59
C GLY A 376 10.91 -18.78 -2.62
N LEU A 377 10.24 -19.90 -2.28
CA LEU A 377 9.72 -20.88 -3.23
C LEU A 377 8.23 -21.05 -2.96
N TYR A 378 7.39 -20.92 -3.99
CA TYR A 378 5.94 -20.98 -3.81
C TYR A 378 5.23 -21.72 -4.93
N LEU A 379 4.06 -22.24 -4.57
CA LEU A 379 3.10 -22.94 -5.42
C LEU A 379 1.69 -22.58 -4.94
N GLU A 380 0.81 -22.26 -5.88
CA GLU A 380 -0.62 -22.06 -5.66
C GLU A 380 -1.38 -22.77 -6.78
N ASP A 381 -2.32 -23.65 -6.42
CA ASP A 381 -3.21 -24.32 -7.36
C ASP A 381 -4.64 -23.87 -7.09
N GLU A 382 -5.25 -23.24 -8.10
CA GLU A 382 -6.66 -22.91 -8.11
C GLU A 382 -7.44 -23.94 -8.94
N MET A 383 -8.34 -24.66 -8.28
CA MET A 383 -9.15 -25.71 -8.85
C MET A 383 -10.61 -25.27 -8.97
N ALA A 384 -11.18 -25.35 -10.17
CA ALA A 384 -12.58 -25.03 -10.43
C ALA A 384 -13.44 -26.30 -10.60
N PHE A 385 -14.35 -26.54 -9.64
CA PHE A 385 -15.31 -27.65 -9.61
C PHE A 385 -16.75 -27.12 -9.75
N ASP A 386 -17.16 -26.75 -10.96
CA ASP A 386 -18.49 -26.15 -11.23
C ASP A 386 -18.77 -24.96 -10.29
N LYS A 387 -19.52 -25.19 -9.20
CA LYS A 387 -19.87 -24.17 -8.19
C LYS A 387 -18.79 -23.90 -7.14
N LEU A 388 -17.76 -24.74 -7.03
CA LEU A 388 -16.74 -24.64 -6.00
C LEU A 388 -15.38 -24.29 -6.63
N THR A 389 -14.77 -23.19 -6.20
CA THR A 389 -13.36 -22.89 -6.45
C THR A 389 -12.58 -23.13 -5.16
N LEU A 390 -11.58 -24.00 -5.22
CA LEU A 390 -10.65 -24.28 -4.13
C LEU A 390 -9.25 -23.83 -4.55
N THR A 391 -8.66 -22.90 -3.81
CA THR A 391 -7.27 -22.49 -3.99
C THR A 391 -6.44 -23.01 -2.84
N LEU A 392 -5.42 -23.82 -3.13
CA LEU A 392 -4.45 -24.29 -2.15
C LEU A 392 -3.08 -23.73 -2.50
N GLY A 393 -2.41 -23.13 -1.54
CA GLY A 393 -1.08 -22.57 -1.74
C GLY A 393 -0.13 -22.93 -0.61
N ALA A 394 1.16 -22.95 -0.92
CA ALA A 394 2.21 -23.07 0.07
C ALA A 394 3.43 -22.28 -0.39
N ARG A 395 4.10 -21.68 0.60
CA ARG A 395 5.34 -20.95 0.38
C ARG A 395 6.37 -21.35 1.42
N TYR A 396 7.59 -21.62 0.96
CA TYR A 396 8.74 -21.81 1.83
C TYR A 396 9.64 -20.58 1.75
N ASP A 397 9.94 -19.98 2.90
CA ASP A 397 10.78 -18.79 3.03
C ASP A 397 12.07 -19.14 3.78
N HIS A 398 13.20 -18.70 3.22
CA HIS A 398 14.52 -18.77 3.84
C HIS A 398 15.06 -17.36 4.05
N TYR A 399 14.90 -16.84 5.26
CA TYR A 399 15.23 -15.48 5.63
C TYR A 399 16.52 -15.42 6.43
N LYS A 400 17.47 -14.59 6.02
CA LYS A 400 18.73 -14.34 6.72
C LYS A 400 18.86 -12.89 7.15
N LEU A 401 19.32 -12.67 8.37
CA LEU A 401 19.85 -11.41 8.86
C LEU A 401 21.37 -11.38 8.70
N GLY A 402 21.91 -10.20 8.39
CA GLY A 402 23.35 -9.94 8.32
C GLY A 402 23.69 -8.48 8.67
N GLY A 403 24.94 -8.09 8.41
CA GLY A 403 25.47 -6.77 8.78
C GLY A 403 25.77 -6.74 10.27
N ILE A 404 25.15 -5.79 10.98
CA ILE A 404 25.22 -5.73 12.45
C ILE A 404 24.34 -6.78 13.17
N TYR A 405 23.54 -7.54 12.41
CA TYR A 405 22.66 -8.58 12.91
C TYR A 405 23.06 -9.97 12.38
N SER A 406 22.52 -11.04 12.97
CA SER A 406 22.75 -12.42 12.53
C SER A 406 21.54 -13.29 12.84
N GLY A 407 21.20 -14.19 11.93
CA GLY A 407 20.10 -15.13 12.15
C GLY A 407 19.60 -15.75 10.86
N VAL A 408 19.02 -16.95 10.97
CA VAL A 408 18.42 -17.66 9.86
C VAL A 408 17.07 -18.20 10.30
N PHE A 409 16.03 -17.87 9.55
CA PHE A 409 14.65 -18.25 9.83
C PHE A 409 14.09 -18.95 8.60
N ASN A 410 13.63 -20.19 8.79
CA ASN A 410 13.03 -21.00 7.74
C ASN A 410 11.58 -21.25 8.09
N HIS A 411 10.67 -21.09 7.13
CA HIS A 411 9.26 -21.27 7.44
C HIS A 411 8.44 -21.76 6.25
N LEU A 412 7.50 -22.66 6.51
CA LEU A 412 6.50 -23.09 5.54
C LEU A 412 5.16 -22.46 5.89
N SER A 413 4.60 -21.71 4.94
CA SER A 413 3.37 -20.94 5.10
C SER A 413 2.27 -21.51 4.19
N PRO A 414 1.45 -22.48 4.67
CA PRO A 414 0.29 -22.97 3.93
C PRO A 414 -0.82 -21.91 3.85
N LYS A 415 -1.55 -21.93 2.74
CA LYS A 415 -2.60 -21.00 2.35
C LYS A 415 -3.79 -21.76 1.77
N MET A 416 -5.00 -21.27 2.02
CA MET A 416 -6.20 -21.83 1.43
C MET A 416 -7.25 -20.73 1.22
N LYS A 417 -7.89 -20.73 0.05
CA LYS A 417 -9.09 -19.95 -0.23
C LYS A 417 -10.17 -20.90 -0.76
N VAL A 418 -11.41 -20.68 -0.35
CA VAL A 418 -12.58 -21.42 -0.83
C VAL A 418 -13.62 -20.41 -1.26
N LYS A 419 -14.18 -20.60 -2.45
CA LYS A 419 -15.32 -19.86 -2.96
C LYS A 419 -16.38 -20.85 -3.42
N TYR A 420 -17.60 -20.74 -2.91
CA TYR A 420 -18.69 -21.66 -3.24
C TYR A 420 -19.94 -20.90 -3.68
N GLN A 421 -20.36 -21.09 -4.92
CA GLN A 421 -21.58 -20.56 -5.49
C GLN A 421 -22.79 -21.35 -4.98
N ALA A 422 -23.27 -20.99 -3.79
CA ALA A 422 -24.36 -21.68 -3.12
C ALA A 422 -25.70 -21.58 -3.87
N THR A 423 -25.93 -20.44 -4.54
CA THR A 423 -27.05 -20.19 -5.47
C THR A 423 -26.58 -19.24 -6.56
N ASP A 424 -27.36 -18.99 -7.61
CA ASP A 424 -26.99 -18.01 -8.67
C ASP A 424 -26.76 -16.58 -8.16
N LYS A 425 -27.18 -16.27 -6.93
CA LYS A 425 -27.03 -14.94 -6.30
C LYS A 425 -26.08 -14.95 -5.11
N LEU A 426 -25.81 -16.08 -4.48
CA LEU A 426 -25.07 -16.17 -3.22
C LEU A 426 -23.77 -16.94 -3.42
N THR A 427 -22.66 -16.28 -3.11
CA THR A 427 -21.32 -16.86 -3.08
C THR A 427 -20.81 -16.85 -1.65
N LEU A 428 -20.42 -18.00 -1.11
CA LEU A 428 -19.76 -18.12 0.19
C LEU A 428 -18.24 -18.13 -0.01
N LYS A 429 -17.51 -17.53 0.93
CA LYS A 429 -16.05 -17.39 0.90
C LYS A 429 -15.43 -17.79 2.24
N ALA A 430 -14.30 -18.47 2.19
CA ALA A 430 -13.47 -18.74 3.34
C ALA A 430 -11.99 -18.61 2.96
N GLY A 431 -11.16 -18.14 3.88
CA GLY A 431 -9.72 -17.97 3.68
C GLY A 431 -8.94 -18.35 4.93
N TYR A 432 -7.80 -18.98 4.72
CA TYR A 432 -6.80 -19.28 5.74
C TYR A 432 -5.42 -18.94 5.21
N GLY A 433 -4.59 -18.33 6.04
CA GLY A 433 -3.21 -18.05 5.71
C GLY A 433 -2.30 -18.12 6.93
N HIS A 434 -1.29 -18.98 6.87
CA HIS A 434 -0.25 -18.99 7.89
C HIS A 434 0.71 -17.80 7.69
N ILE A 435 1.01 -17.06 8.75
CA ILE A 435 1.79 -15.82 8.70
C ILE A 435 3.25 -16.13 8.99
N PHE A 436 4.13 -15.53 8.19
CA PHE A 436 5.57 -15.49 8.43
C PHE A 436 6.12 -14.13 8.00
N LYS A 437 6.86 -13.50 8.91
CA LYS A 437 7.71 -12.34 8.63
C LYS A 437 8.99 -12.47 9.43
N GLY A 438 10.13 -12.49 8.74
CA GLY A 438 11.43 -12.42 9.40
C GLY A 438 11.57 -11.15 10.26
N PRO A 439 12.49 -11.12 11.23
CA PRO A 439 12.74 -9.91 12.02
C PRO A 439 13.09 -8.74 11.10
N ALA A 440 12.29 -7.68 11.11
CA ALA A 440 12.52 -6.54 10.23
C ALA A 440 13.69 -5.69 10.75
N LEU A 441 14.46 -5.09 9.83
CA LEU A 441 15.54 -4.18 10.20
C LEU A 441 15.00 -2.98 10.98
N SER A 442 15.79 -2.48 11.94
CA SER A 442 15.52 -1.22 12.66
C SER A 442 15.30 -0.05 11.70
N GLU A 443 14.65 1.02 12.14
CA GLU A 443 14.53 2.20 11.28
C GLU A 443 15.90 2.80 10.90
N THR A 444 16.06 3.20 9.64
CA THR A 444 17.36 3.63 9.10
C THR A 444 17.90 4.88 9.81
N MET A 445 17.03 5.82 10.20
CA MET A 445 17.45 7.06 10.87
C MET A 445 18.00 6.88 12.27
N LEU A 446 17.69 5.75 12.94
CA LEU A 446 18.21 5.45 14.28
C LEU A 446 19.37 4.44 14.26
N LEU A 447 19.92 4.13 13.08
CA LEU A 447 21.12 3.32 13.01
C LEU A 447 22.26 3.97 13.81
N SER A 448 22.92 3.14 14.61
CA SER A 448 24.06 3.56 15.41
C SER A 448 24.93 2.36 15.77
N SER A 449 26.16 2.64 16.19
CA SER A 449 27.08 1.64 16.73
C SER A 449 26.60 0.98 18.03
N THR A 450 25.54 1.48 18.65
CA THR A 450 24.92 0.92 19.86
C THR A 450 23.71 0.04 19.55
N ALA A 451 23.37 -0.15 18.28
CA ALA A 451 22.33 -1.09 17.89
C ALA A 451 22.74 -2.51 18.29
N VAL A 452 21.84 -3.23 18.96
CA VAL A 452 22.06 -4.59 19.46
C VAL A 452 20.99 -5.53 18.91
N GLN A 453 21.30 -6.82 18.87
CA GLN A 453 20.33 -7.88 18.65
C GLN A 453 20.10 -8.63 19.95
N SER A 454 18.84 -8.81 20.35
CA SER A 454 18.54 -9.64 21.49
C SER A 454 18.79 -11.13 21.18
N SER A 455 19.19 -11.92 22.16
CA SER A 455 19.34 -13.37 21.99
C SER A 455 18.02 -14.09 21.69
N ASP A 456 16.88 -13.45 21.95
CA ASP A 456 15.54 -14.01 21.74
C ASP A 456 14.85 -13.50 20.46
N THR A 457 15.57 -12.83 19.56
CA THR A 457 15.01 -12.38 18.28
C THR A 457 14.36 -13.55 17.53
N LYS A 458 13.04 -13.46 17.32
CA LYS A 458 12.25 -14.45 16.58
C LYS A 458 11.57 -13.83 15.38
N ALA A 459 11.27 -14.67 14.38
CA ALA A 459 10.33 -14.32 13.33
C ALA A 459 8.92 -14.12 13.91
N GLN A 460 8.16 -13.24 13.27
CA GLN A 460 6.75 -13.02 13.54
C GLN A 460 5.94 -14.10 12.81
N ILE A 461 5.17 -14.88 13.56
CA ILE A 461 4.40 -16.02 13.03
C ILE A 461 2.97 -15.95 13.51
N GLY A 462 2.05 -16.57 12.79
CA GLY A 462 0.65 -16.44 13.15
C GLY A 462 -0.31 -17.12 12.19
N ASN A 463 -1.59 -16.87 12.37
CA ASN A 463 -2.62 -17.40 11.48
C ASN A 463 -3.66 -16.33 11.19
N ASN A 464 -4.09 -16.25 9.93
CA ASN A 464 -5.24 -15.48 9.49
C ASN A 464 -6.38 -16.42 9.12
N PHE A 465 -7.59 -16.08 9.55
CA PHE A 465 -8.84 -16.72 9.16
C PHE A 465 -9.82 -15.66 8.70
N GLU A 466 -10.52 -15.93 7.60
CA GLU A 466 -11.61 -15.09 7.11
C GLU A 466 -12.79 -15.93 6.62
N LEU A 467 -13.98 -15.42 6.83
CA LEU A 467 -15.24 -15.97 6.33
C LEU A 467 -16.08 -14.83 5.77
N GLY A 468 -16.78 -15.08 4.68
CA GLY A 468 -17.61 -14.05 4.09
C GLY A 468 -18.59 -14.58 3.06
N PHE A 469 -19.37 -13.68 2.51
CA PHE A 469 -20.25 -13.97 1.39
C PHE A 469 -20.45 -12.74 0.53
N ASP A 470 -20.80 -12.98 -0.73
CA ASP A 470 -21.28 -11.98 -1.67
C ASP A 470 -22.68 -12.37 -2.12
N TYR A 471 -23.59 -11.40 -2.15
CA TYR A 471 -24.97 -11.60 -2.54
C TYR A 471 -25.39 -10.60 -3.63
N SER A 472 -25.74 -11.11 -4.81
CA SER A 472 -26.28 -10.29 -5.90
C SER A 472 -27.69 -9.81 -5.56
N LEU A 473 -27.83 -8.49 -5.52
CA LEU A 473 -29.09 -7.78 -5.35
C LEU A 473 -29.63 -7.22 -6.67
N THR A 474 -28.94 -7.45 -7.80
CA THR A 474 -29.26 -6.89 -9.12
C THR A 474 -30.74 -7.02 -9.47
N ASN A 475 -31.28 -8.24 -9.42
CA ASN A 475 -32.69 -8.48 -9.75
C ASN A 475 -33.65 -7.94 -8.68
N ALA A 476 -33.26 -8.00 -7.40
CA ALA A 476 -34.11 -7.56 -6.30
C ALA A 476 -34.29 -6.03 -6.26
N LEU A 477 -33.29 -5.29 -6.73
CA LEU A 477 -33.26 -3.83 -6.75
C LEU A 477 -33.53 -3.24 -8.14
N ASN A 478 -33.80 -4.07 -9.15
CA ASN A 478 -33.87 -3.64 -10.55
C ASN A 478 -32.63 -2.82 -10.97
N ALA A 479 -31.45 -3.24 -10.51
CA ALA A 479 -30.17 -2.61 -10.85
C ALA A 479 -29.63 -3.15 -12.19
N ASP A 480 -28.66 -2.47 -12.77
CA ASP A 480 -27.84 -3.04 -13.84
C ASP A 480 -26.74 -3.94 -13.25
N ASP A 481 -26.17 -3.51 -12.12
CA ASP A 481 -25.34 -4.33 -11.24
C ASP A 481 -25.57 -3.90 -9.78
N SER A 482 -25.77 -4.86 -8.88
CA SER A 482 -25.79 -4.58 -7.45
C SER A 482 -25.40 -5.80 -6.63
N ILE A 483 -24.54 -5.58 -5.65
CA ILE A 483 -23.97 -6.63 -4.82
C ILE A 483 -23.81 -6.13 -3.39
N PHE A 484 -24.07 -7.01 -2.44
CA PHE A 484 -23.78 -6.84 -1.02
C PHE A 484 -22.74 -7.88 -0.61
N GLY A 485 -21.63 -7.43 -0.02
CA GLY A 485 -20.59 -8.31 0.49
C GLY A 485 -20.42 -8.15 2.00
N PHE A 486 -20.14 -9.25 2.68
CA PHE A 486 -19.83 -9.28 4.11
C PHE A 486 -18.62 -10.16 4.36
N ASN A 487 -17.65 -9.68 5.13
CA ASN A 487 -16.54 -10.48 5.62
C ASN A 487 -16.39 -10.31 7.14
N ILE A 488 -15.94 -11.37 7.80
CA ILE A 488 -15.38 -11.36 9.15
C ILE A 488 -13.98 -11.94 9.08
N TYR A 489 -13.03 -11.35 9.79
CA TYR A 489 -11.65 -11.82 9.84
C TYR A 489 -11.13 -11.85 11.28
N ARG A 490 -10.16 -12.72 11.52
CA ARG A 490 -9.36 -12.76 12.74
C ARG A 490 -7.96 -13.24 12.40
N TYR A 491 -6.95 -12.53 12.89
CA TYR A 491 -5.57 -12.99 12.85
C TYR A 491 -4.85 -12.80 14.18
N ASN A 492 -3.87 -13.67 14.43
CA ASN A 492 -2.92 -13.51 15.52
C ASN A 492 -1.51 -13.42 14.95
N VAL A 493 -0.63 -12.69 15.65
CA VAL A 493 0.79 -12.57 15.36
C VAL A 493 1.54 -12.71 16.68
N ASP A 494 2.30 -13.78 16.78
CA ASP A 494 3.17 -14.05 17.91
C ASP A 494 4.53 -13.38 17.64
N ASN A 495 5.21 -12.93 18.71
CA ASN A 495 6.50 -12.24 18.63
C ASN A 495 6.47 -10.93 17.81
N TYR A 496 5.30 -10.28 17.69
CA TYR A 496 5.15 -8.97 17.06
C TYR A 496 6.18 -7.98 17.60
N SER A 497 6.89 -7.34 16.68
CA SER A 497 7.99 -6.43 16.95
C SER A 497 7.75 -5.14 16.20
N THR A 498 7.79 -4.01 16.91
CA THR A 498 7.71 -2.68 16.33
C THR A 498 9.12 -2.13 16.08
N LEU A 499 9.27 -1.45 14.95
CA LEU A 499 10.53 -0.85 14.51
C LEU A 499 10.91 0.45 15.26
N THR A 500 10.09 0.86 16.24
CA THR A 500 10.13 2.21 16.79
C THR A 500 11.03 2.32 18.01
N ARG A 501 12.07 3.18 17.92
CA ARG A 501 12.93 3.58 19.06
C ARG A 501 13.67 2.47 19.79
N ASN A 502 13.72 1.27 19.22
CA ASN A 502 14.43 0.19 19.88
C ASN A 502 15.90 0.22 19.45
N SER A 503 16.78 0.38 20.43
CA SER A 503 18.21 0.07 20.23
C SER A 503 18.45 -1.43 20.08
N ALA A 504 17.43 -2.27 20.30
CA ALA A 504 17.49 -3.71 20.18
C ALA A 504 16.53 -4.28 19.11
N LEU A 505 17.02 -5.24 18.32
CA LEU A 505 16.17 -6.10 17.48
C LEU A 505 15.62 -7.25 18.35
N GLU A 506 14.36 -7.17 18.79
CA GLU A 506 13.76 -8.14 19.71
C GLU A 506 12.25 -8.31 19.51
N SER A 507 11.70 -9.40 20.05
CA SER A 507 10.26 -9.68 20.07
C SER A 507 9.61 -8.96 21.24
N GLN A 508 8.55 -8.17 20.99
CA GLN A 508 8.01 -7.26 22.01
C GLN A 508 6.64 -7.67 22.55
N SER A 509 5.78 -8.23 21.70
CA SER A 509 4.39 -8.52 22.08
C SER A 509 3.76 -9.62 21.24
N ASP A 510 2.61 -10.14 21.70
CA ASP A 510 1.71 -10.95 20.88
C ASP A 510 0.45 -10.13 20.58
N VAL A 511 -0.02 -10.17 19.33
CA VAL A 511 -1.15 -9.36 18.85
C VAL A 511 -2.26 -10.27 18.33
N VAL A 512 -3.51 -9.96 18.67
CA VAL A 512 -4.71 -10.55 18.08
C VAL A 512 -5.59 -9.43 17.57
N ILE A 513 -5.96 -9.47 16.29
CA ILE A 513 -6.89 -8.52 15.67
C ILE A 513 -8.05 -9.28 15.03
N TRP A 514 -9.24 -8.71 15.11
CA TRP A 514 -10.42 -9.21 14.43
C TRP A 514 -11.31 -8.05 13.97
N GLY A 515 -12.23 -8.33 13.06
CA GLY A 515 -13.08 -7.29 12.52
C GLY A 515 -14.12 -7.78 11.54
N THR A 516 -14.97 -6.85 11.11
CA THR A 516 -16.02 -7.09 10.11
C THR A 516 -15.97 -6.03 9.03
N GLU A 517 -16.28 -6.43 7.81
CA GLU A 517 -16.28 -5.57 6.63
C GLU A 517 -17.61 -5.79 5.89
N THR A 518 -18.35 -4.72 5.59
CA THR A 518 -19.59 -4.83 4.82
C THR A 518 -19.59 -3.83 3.69
N MET A 519 -19.90 -4.28 2.48
CA MET A 519 -19.86 -3.48 1.27
C MET A 519 -21.17 -3.61 0.53
N PHE A 520 -21.58 -2.52 -0.11
CA PHE A 520 -22.72 -2.49 -1.00
C PHE A 520 -22.35 -1.66 -2.22
N SER A 521 -22.62 -2.18 -3.41
CA SER A 521 -22.57 -1.40 -4.65
C SER A 521 -23.87 -1.53 -5.42
N TYR A 522 -24.22 -0.48 -6.13
CA TYR A 522 -25.43 -0.38 -6.94
C TYR A 522 -25.14 0.51 -8.14
N THR A 523 -25.51 0.06 -9.32
CA THR A 523 -25.47 0.85 -10.55
C THR A 523 -26.79 0.71 -11.30
N LYS A 524 -27.29 1.84 -11.81
CA LYS A 524 -28.47 1.89 -12.69
C LYS A 524 -28.36 3.04 -13.66
N GLY A 525 -28.18 2.74 -14.93
CA GLY A 525 -27.98 3.69 -16.00
C GLY A 525 -26.81 4.64 -15.70
N LYS A 526 -27.14 5.88 -15.34
CA LYS A 526 -26.15 6.94 -15.09
C LYS A 526 -25.79 7.12 -13.61
N LEU A 527 -26.47 6.40 -12.71
CA LEU A 527 -26.30 6.48 -11.27
C LEU A 527 -25.48 5.31 -10.76
N GLY A 528 -24.48 5.60 -9.94
CA GLY A 528 -23.76 4.63 -9.12
C GLY A 528 -23.80 5.03 -7.66
N PHE A 529 -23.94 4.05 -6.77
CA PHE A 529 -23.88 4.22 -5.33
C PHE A 529 -23.02 3.12 -4.72
N ASN A 530 -22.24 3.48 -3.71
CA ASN A 530 -21.49 2.53 -2.89
C ASN A 530 -21.61 2.90 -1.40
N ALA A 531 -21.62 1.89 -0.56
CA ALA A 531 -21.54 2.03 0.88
C ALA A 531 -20.62 0.95 1.45
N SER A 532 -19.94 1.30 2.52
CA SER A 532 -18.83 0.55 3.04
C SER A 532 -18.77 0.75 4.55
N HIS A 533 -18.58 -0.33 5.30
CA HIS A 533 -18.35 -0.33 6.73
C HIS A 533 -17.16 -1.22 7.05
N THR A 534 -16.30 -0.76 7.94
CA THR A 534 -15.26 -1.56 8.56
C THR A 534 -15.33 -1.38 10.06
N TYR A 535 -15.20 -2.49 10.79
CA TYR A 535 -14.96 -2.50 12.22
C TYR A 535 -13.70 -3.30 12.51
N THR A 536 -12.83 -2.76 13.37
CA THR A 536 -11.59 -3.42 13.78
C THR A 536 -11.46 -3.32 15.30
N ASP A 537 -11.13 -4.45 15.94
CA ASP A 537 -10.84 -4.55 17.36
C ASP A 537 -9.72 -5.58 17.60
N GLY A 538 -9.16 -5.61 18.80
CA GLY A 538 -8.07 -6.53 19.11
C GLY A 538 -7.49 -6.36 20.49
N SER A 539 -6.45 -7.13 20.76
CA SER A 539 -5.70 -7.11 22.01
C SER A 539 -4.22 -7.34 21.72
N GLN A 540 -3.36 -6.66 22.48
CA GLN A 540 -1.91 -6.83 22.45
C GLN A 540 -1.44 -7.23 23.85
N LYS A 541 -0.52 -8.19 23.91
CA LYS A 541 0.10 -8.67 25.14
C LYS A 541 1.58 -8.35 25.11
N ASP A 542 2.05 -7.51 26.03
CA ASP A 542 3.47 -7.22 26.18
C ASP A 542 4.22 -8.46 26.70
N LEU A 543 5.29 -8.88 26.03
CA LEU A 543 6.02 -10.11 26.38
C LEU A 543 6.90 -9.94 27.63
N ALA A 544 7.38 -8.72 27.91
CA ALA A 544 8.24 -8.44 29.06
C ALA A 544 7.45 -8.41 30.38
N THR A 545 6.25 -7.84 30.37
CA THR A 545 5.40 -7.61 31.54
C THR A 545 4.21 -8.56 31.64
N GLY A 546 3.78 -9.16 30.53
CA GLY A 546 2.61 -10.01 30.44
C GLY A 546 1.26 -9.26 30.43
N ILE A 547 1.28 -7.92 30.41
CA ILE A 547 0.09 -7.07 30.47
C ILE A 547 -0.64 -7.07 29.12
N ASN A 548 -1.97 -7.21 29.16
CA ASN A 548 -2.84 -7.08 27.99
C ASN A 548 -3.39 -5.66 27.88
N TYR A 549 -3.47 -5.13 26.67
CA TYR A 549 -4.05 -3.82 26.36
C TYR A 549 -4.64 -3.79 24.95
N ASP A 550 -5.42 -2.75 24.65
CA ASP A 550 -5.99 -2.58 23.31
C ASP A 550 -4.91 -1.99 22.37
N PRO A 551 -4.75 -2.47 21.13
CA PRO A 551 -3.93 -1.80 20.12
C PRO A 551 -4.56 -0.45 19.73
N GLN A 552 -3.75 0.48 19.19
CA GLN A 552 -4.23 1.82 18.79
C GLN A 552 -5.38 1.78 17.80
N THR A 553 -5.51 0.74 16.99
CA THR A 553 -6.58 0.61 16.01
C THR A 553 -7.83 -0.09 16.55
N ALA A 554 -7.87 -0.41 17.85
CA ALA A 554 -9.00 -1.08 18.48
C ALA A 554 -10.29 -0.24 18.48
N LYS A 555 -11.41 -0.95 18.40
CA LYS A 555 -12.79 -0.47 18.47
C LYS A 555 -13.15 0.57 17.40
N ILE A 556 -12.40 0.68 16.31
CA ILE A 556 -12.63 1.70 15.29
C ILE A 556 -13.70 1.21 14.31
N HIS A 557 -14.75 2.00 14.13
CA HIS A 557 -15.68 1.85 13.02
C HIS A 557 -15.42 2.92 11.95
N VAL A 558 -15.44 2.54 10.69
CA VAL A 558 -15.37 3.48 9.56
C VAL A 558 -16.51 3.19 8.62
N PHE A 559 -17.38 4.17 8.38
CA PHE A 559 -18.42 4.10 7.37
C PHE A 559 -18.04 5.01 6.22
N LYS A 560 -17.99 4.49 5.00
CA LYS A 560 -17.77 5.26 3.77
C LYS A 560 -18.99 5.12 2.87
N VAL A 561 -19.46 6.22 2.30
CA VAL A 561 -20.50 6.21 1.27
C VAL A 561 -20.05 7.02 0.08
N GLY A 562 -20.46 6.59 -1.11
CA GLY A 562 -20.14 7.26 -2.37
C GLY A 562 -21.33 7.23 -3.31
N ALA A 563 -21.54 8.31 -4.03
CA ALA A 563 -22.53 8.39 -5.10
C ALA A 563 -21.89 9.05 -6.32
N ASN A 564 -22.15 8.53 -7.50
CA ASN A 564 -21.73 9.15 -8.75
C ASN A 564 -22.91 9.24 -9.71
N TYR A 565 -22.98 10.34 -10.44
CA TYR A 565 -24.04 10.58 -11.40
C TYR A 565 -23.48 11.23 -12.66
N LYS A 566 -23.69 10.57 -13.80
CA LYS A 566 -23.38 11.12 -15.12
C LYS A 566 -24.56 11.98 -15.58
N LEU A 567 -24.52 13.30 -15.33
CA LEU A 567 -25.60 14.21 -15.70
C LEU A 567 -25.77 14.27 -17.24
N THR A 568 -24.66 14.45 -17.95
CA THR A 568 -24.58 14.46 -19.42
C THR A 568 -23.39 13.63 -19.89
N ASN A 569 -23.15 13.54 -21.20
CA ASN A 569 -21.91 12.94 -21.69
C ASN A 569 -20.66 13.75 -21.36
N GLU A 570 -20.83 15.05 -21.07
CA GLU A 570 -19.75 15.97 -20.76
C GLU A 570 -19.58 16.13 -19.25
N PHE A 571 -20.64 15.98 -18.44
CA PHE A 571 -20.62 16.33 -17.02
C PHE A 571 -20.92 15.14 -16.10
N LYS A 572 -20.02 14.90 -15.14
CA LYS A 572 -20.14 13.89 -14.08
C LYS A 572 -19.99 14.55 -12.71
N VAL A 573 -20.76 14.08 -11.74
CA VAL A 573 -20.66 14.45 -10.33
C VAL A 573 -20.32 13.21 -9.52
N ASN A 574 -19.40 13.34 -8.56
CA ASN A 574 -19.08 12.33 -7.58
C ASN A 574 -19.20 12.96 -6.19
N TYR A 575 -19.87 12.27 -5.27
CA TYR A 575 -19.96 12.63 -3.86
C TYR A 575 -19.39 11.48 -3.04
N SER A 576 -18.68 11.79 -1.96
CA SER A 576 -18.23 10.79 -0.99
C SER A 576 -18.30 11.35 0.43
N ALA A 577 -18.60 10.50 1.39
CA ALA A 577 -18.52 10.86 2.80
C ALA A 577 -17.91 9.73 3.64
N GLU A 578 -17.21 10.11 4.69
CA GLU A 578 -16.65 9.22 5.71
C GLU A 578 -17.24 9.63 7.06
N TYR A 579 -17.83 8.67 7.77
CA TYR A 579 -18.34 8.83 9.13
C TYR A 579 -17.64 7.84 10.06
N VAL A 580 -17.09 8.36 11.15
CA VAL A 580 -16.38 7.58 12.17
C VAL A 580 -16.99 7.92 13.53
N PRO A 581 -17.79 7.00 14.14
CA PRO A 581 -18.37 7.23 15.45
C PRO A 581 -17.28 7.25 16.52
N GLY A 582 -17.49 8.07 17.55
CA GLY A 582 -16.61 8.14 18.70
C GLY A 582 -16.58 6.84 19.47
N ASN A 583 -15.43 6.53 20.06
CA ASN A 583 -15.20 5.33 20.85
C ASN A 583 -14.28 5.63 22.04
N SER A 584 -14.02 4.59 22.84
CA SER A 584 -12.97 4.63 23.86
C SER A 584 -12.15 3.34 23.80
N TRP A 585 -10.86 3.44 24.12
CA TRP A 585 -9.95 2.30 24.19
C TRP A 585 -9.04 2.40 25.42
N LEU A 586 -8.49 1.25 25.84
CA LEU A 586 -7.57 1.14 26.98
C LEU A 586 -6.15 0.96 26.48
N ASN A 587 -5.30 1.95 26.70
CA ASN A 587 -3.90 1.89 26.27
C ASN A 587 -2.98 1.75 27.48
N TYR A 588 -2.02 0.83 27.36
CA TYR A 588 -0.94 0.67 28.32
C TYR A 588 0.28 1.49 27.90
N SER A 589 0.83 2.24 28.83
CA SER A 589 2.11 2.93 28.66
C SER A 589 3.18 2.20 29.45
N SER A 590 4.14 1.59 28.76
CA SER A 590 5.29 0.93 29.39
C SER A 590 6.14 1.89 30.22
N ARG A 591 6.15 3.19 29.86
CA ARG A 591 6.92 4.23 30.58
C ARG A 591 6.33 4.55 31.95
N SER A 592 4.99 4.55 32.08
CA SER A 592 4.32 4.83 33.35
C SER A 592 3.82 3.59 34.08
N GLY A 593 3.76 2.44 33.40
CA GLY A 593 3.17 1.21 33.93
C GLY A 593 1.65 1.28 34.10
N LEU A 594 0.98 2.27 33.50
CA LEU A 594 -0.45 2.54 33.69
C LEU A 594 -1.26 2.19 32.45
N VAL A 595 -2.44 1.61 32.69
CA VAL A 595 -3.50 1.50 31.68
C VAL A 595 -4.42 2.71 31.80
N THR A 596 -4.51 3.50 30.73
CA THR A 596 -5.31 4.72 30.69
C THR A 596 -6.43 4.57 29.66
N LYS A 597 -7.63 5.03 30.01
CA LYS A 597 -8.75 5.13 29.07
C LYS A 597 -8.62 6.41 28.25
N TYR A 598 -8.71 6.28 26.93
CA TYR A 598 -8.69 7.41 26.02
C TYR A 598 -9.96 7.44 25.16
N ASP A 599 -10.52 8.64 25.00
CA ASP A 599 -11.72 8.87 24.22
C ASP A 599 -11.40 9.48 22.86
N ARG A 600 -12.03 8.95 21.81
CA ARG A 600 -11.94 9.49 20.45
C ARG A 600 -13.27 10.08 20.05
N LYS A 601 -13.23 11.29 19.51
CA LYS A 601 -14.44 12.01 19.11
C LYS A 601 -14.97 11.49 17.78
N THR A 602 -16.30 11.53 17.65
CA THR A 602 -16.98 11.32 16.37
C THR A 602 -16.56 12.38 15.36
N TYR A 603 -16.42 12.00 14.10
CA TYR A 603 -16.33 12.94 12.99
C TYR A 603 -17.06 12.44 11.73
N SER A 604 -17.39 13.39 10.86
CA SER A 604 -17.94 13.14 9.53
C SER A 604 -17.32 14.14 8.58
N VAL A 605 -16.83 13.67 7.44
CA VAL A 605 -16.30 14.51 6.35
C VAL A 605 -16.99 14.17 5.05
N HIS A 606 -17.21 15.19 4.24
CA HIS A 606 -18.02 15.12 3.03
C HIS A 606 -17.29 15.84 1.91
N ASP A 607 -17.25 15.21 0.75
CA ASP A 607 -16.53 15.65 -0.41
C ASP A 607 -17.41 15.57 -1.64
N ILE A 608 -17.22 16.51 -2.57
CA ILE A 608 -17.89 16.52 -3.86
C ILE A 608 -16.89 16.88 -4.95
N ASN A 609 -16.92 16.16 -6.07
CA ASN A 609 -16.08 16.37 -7.23
C ASN A 609 -16.94 16.41 -8.50
N PHE A 610 -16.52 17.21 -9.45
CA PHE A 610 -17.17 17.45 -10.72
C PHE A 610 -16.14 17.26 -11.82
N THR A 611 -16.49 16.49 -12.86
CA THR A 611 -15.67 16.30 -14.04
C THR A 611 -16.44 16.81 -15.25
N TYR A 612 -15.83 17.71 -16.01
CA TYR A 612 -16.36 18.29 -17.22
C TYR A 612 -15.44 18.06 -18.42
N ASN A 613 -15.94 17.33 -19.42
CA ASN A 613 -15.26 16.99 -20.67
C ASN A 613 -16.01 17.67 -21.84
N PRO A 614 -15.76 18.96 -22.11
CA PRO A 614 -16.47 19.71 -23.13
C PRO A 614 -16.28 19.14 -24.54
N ASN A 615 -17.37 18.92 -25.25
CA ASN A 615 -17.35 18.52 -26.66
C ASN A 615 -16.72 19.61 -27.55
N SER A 616 -16.81 20.88 -27.14
CA SER A 616 -16.22 22.03 -27.84
C SER A 616 -14.70 22.10 -27.73
N MET A 617 -14.10 21.45 -26.72
CA MET A 617 -12.64 21.36 -26.52
C MET A 617 -12.25 19.89 -26.35
N LYS A 618 -12.10 19.20 -27.49
CA LYS A 618 -11.71 17.78 -27.51
C LYS A 618 -10.41 17.58 -26.74
N ASN A 619 -10.33 16.47 -26.00
CA ASN A 619 -9.17 16.07 -25.20
C ASN A 619 -8.84 17.00 -24.02
N THR A 620 -9.76 17.89 -23.64
CA THR A 620 -9.65 18.70 -22.42
C THR A 620 -10.59 18.16 -21.34
N THR A 621 -10.08 18.04 -20.13
CA THR A 621 -10.84 17.67 -18.93
C THR A 621 -10.66 18.74 -17.87
N PHE A 622 -11.76 19.19 -17.29
CA PHE A 622 -11.78 20.07 -16.12
C PHE A 622 -12.31 19.27 -14.94
N ASN A 623 -11.53 19.18 -13.86
CA ASN A 623 -11.99 18.66 -12.59
C ASN A 623 -12.05 19.78 -11.55
N PHE A 624 -13.16 19.85 -10.83
CA PHE A 624 -13.36 20.76 -9.71
C PHE A 624 -13.91 19.98 -8.52
N GLY A 625 -13.39 20.22 -7.33
CA GLY A 625 -13.80 19.50 -6.13
C GLY A 625 -13.77 20.36 -4.88
N ILE A 626 -14.55 19.97 -3.89
CA ILE A 626 -14.55 20.54 -2.55
C ILE A 626 -14.43 19.37 -1.59
N GLY A 627 -13.24 19.18 -1.03
CA GLY A 627 -12.98 18.27 0.08
C GLY A 627 -13.36 18.90 1.41
N ASN A 628 -13.89 18.11 2.35
CA ASN A 628 -14.32 18.57 3.66
C ASN A 628 -15.26 19.79 3.57
N ILE A 629 -16.37 19.65 2.85
CA ILE A 629 -17.33 20.73 2.52
C ILE A 629 -17.76 21.53 3.76
N PHE A 630 -17.92 20.88 4.91
CA PHE A 630 -18.37 21.52 6.15
C PHE A 630 -17.23 22.11 6.99
N ASP A 631 -16.00 22.12 6.48
CA ASP A 631 -14.81 22.63 7.17
C ASP A 631 -14.64 22.01 8.56
N LYS A 632 -14.86 20.69 8.65
CA LYS A 632 -14.83 19.98 9.91
C LYS A 632 -13.39 19.94 10.43
N SER A 633 -13.15 20.46 11.63
CA SER A 633 -11.95 20.13 12.40
C SER A 633 -12.08 18.72 13.00
N TYR A 634 -11.15 17.82 12.65
CA TYR A 634 -11.15 16.45 13.13
C TYR A 634 -9.74 15.86 13.20
N VAL A 635 -9.63 14.79 13.98
CA VAL A 635 -8.43 13.97 14.13
C VAL A 635 -8.86 12.54 13.86
N ARG A 636 -8.13 11.85 12.99
CA ARG A 636 -8.40 10.44 12.70
C ARG A 636 -8.10 9.58 13.92
N HIS A 637 -8.84 8.48 14.08
CA HIS A 637 -8.75 7.66 15.29
C HIS A 637 -7.42 6.92 15.43
N SER A 638 -6.75 6.64 14.33
CA SER A 638 -5.43 6.00 14.27
C SER A 638 -4.27 7.01 14.24
N ALA A 639 -4.55 8.33 14.24
CA ALA A 639 -3.53 9.36 14.21
C ALA A 639 -2.62 9.31 15.45
N PHE A 640 -1.35 9.66 15.26
CA PHE A 640 -0.38 9.77 16.34
C PHE A 640 -0.87 10.77 17.41
N LEU A 641 -0.80 10.37 18.68
CA LEU A 641 -1.28 11.17 19.81
C LEU A 641 -2.75 11.62 19.67
N ALA A 642 -3.60 10.87 18.94
CA ALA A 642 -5.05 11.11 18.93
C ALA A 642 -5.64 11.16 20.36
N GLN A 643 -4.97 10.48 21.29
CA GLN A 643 -5.24 10.41 22.72
C GLN A 643 -4.74 11.59 23.57
N SER A 644 -3.85 12.45 23.06
CA SER A 644 -3.26 13.56 23.86
C SER A 644 -4.29 14.64 24.19
N SER A 645 -3.88 15.59 25.05
CA SER A 645 -4.61 16.82 25.35
C SER A 645 -4.98 17.57 24.06
N THR A 646 -5.88 18.55 24.15
CA THR A 646 -6.36 19.30 22.97
C THR A 646 -5.25 20.03 22.19
N THR A 647 -4.08 20.26 22.79
CA THR A 647 -2.98 21.06 22.23
C THR A 647 -1.99 20.29 21.34
N ASP A 648 -1.94 18.96 21.42
CA ASP A 648 -0.93 18.17 20.68
C ASP A 648 -1.51 17.40 19.49
N LYS A 649 -2.78 17.66 19.16
CA LYS A 649 -3.50 16.90 18.14
C LYS A 649 -3.18 17.41 16.74
N SER A 650 -2.68 16.50 15.90
CA SER A 650 -2.50 16.74 14.48
C SER A 650 -3.86 16.68 13.77
N TYR A 651 -4.52 17.85 13.65
CA TYR A 651 -5.79 17.96 12.93
C TYR A 651 -5.60 17.77 11.44
N GLU A 652 -6.60 17.16 10.81
CA GLU A 652 -6.66 16.98 9.36
C GLU A 652 -6.99 18.29 8.64
N VAL A 653 -6.70 18.33 7.33
CA VAL A 653 -6.96 19.50 6.48
C VAL A 653 -8.43 19.95 6.57
N GLY A 654 -8.63 21.27 6.62
CA GLY A 654 -9.94 21.91 6.56
C GLY A 654 -10.58 21.78 5.18
N ARG A 655 -11.51 22.69 4.88
CA ARG A 655 -12.14 22.77 3.56
C ARG A 655 -11.09 22.98 2.47
N ASN A 656 -11.10 22.10 1.47
CA ASN A 656 -10.10 22.11 0.39
C ASN A 656 -10.78 22.20 -0.97
N PHE A 657 -10.71 23.37 -1.61
CA PHE A 657 -11.13 23.55 -3.00
C PHE A 657 -10.04 23.03 -3.92
N LYS A 658 -10.36 22.05 -4.78
CA LYS A 658 -9.45 21.45 -5.75
C LYS A 658 -9.85 21.88 -7.16
N PHE A 659 -8.91 22.36 -7.96
CA PHE A 659 -9.10 22.61 -9.39
C PHE A 659 -8.01 21.89 -10.18
N GLN A 660 -8.38 21.27 -11.30
CA GLN A 660 -7.42 20.62 -12.19
C GLN A 660 -7.90 20.76 -13.64
N ILE A 661 -6.96 21.05 -14.54
CA ILE A 661 -7.17 21.03 -15.98
C ILE A 661 -6.17 20.08 -16.60
N SER A 662 -6.66 19.20 -17.47
CA SER A 662 -5.83 18.29 -18.26
C SER A 662 -6.11 18.50 -19.74
N TYR A 663 -5.06 18.55 -20.55
CA TYR A 663 -5.15 18.63 -22.00
C TYR A 663 -4.22 17.60 -22.64
N ARG A 664 -4.76 16.81 -23.58
CA ARG A 664 -4.01 15.78 -24.31
C ARG A 664 -4.01 16.10 -25.81
N PHE A 665 -2.83 16.16 -26.42
CA PHE A 665 -2.65 16.57 -27.82
C PHE A 665 -1.88 15.56 -28.64
#